data_AF-A0A803PG66-F1
#
_entry.id   AF-A0A803PG66-F1
#
_cell.length_a   1.000
_cell.length_b   1.000
_cell.length_c   1.000
_cell.angle_alpha   90.00
_cell.angle_beta   90.00
_cell.angle_gamma   90.00
#
_symmetry.space_group_name_H-M   'P 1'
#
loop_
_entity.id
_entity.type
_entity.pdbx_description
1 polymer ?
#
loop_
_entity_poly.entity_id
_entity_poly.type
_entity_poly.pdbx_seq_one_letter_code
_entity_poly.pdbx_strand_id
1 'polypeptide(L)'
;MVSGSGICAKRVVVDARHHMLGRLASIVAKELLNGQKVVVVRCEELCISGGLVRQKMKYLRFLRKRMNTKPSHGPIHFRAPAKIFWRTVRGMIPHKTKRGAAALERLKAYEGVPAPYDRTKRMVIPDALKVLRLQKGHKYCLLGRLSSEVGWNHYETIRELEKKRKEKAQVSYERKKQLNKLRLKAETTADEKLEDYFIFITSHTSMDKKSFWVFFILFSGFWVLALSDIKDGFLSLSCGGTSNYTDSSGVLWIPDSDYISLGNITTIKYNQNNFTTTVSARYFPVFRSRKCYRIPLKNTSSLVLIRAKFVYKNYDGLGKPPSFSVSLGTAIVGTIDLAKNDPQIEEFVWPVSKETLSFCLLGVRRKGAPVISSLEVRPLPQGAYTSGVEDFQHKSLRKNHRINCGYTNGSLRYPFDPYDRIWDSDMNYTPFHVSAGFKIQHSFNVSESLKESPPPAILQTARVLARRDVLTYNLSLDSLGDCYIILYFAGILPVFPSFDVLINGEVVQSNYTVKTSEVSALHVTRKGLKSLNITLKTASFYPQVNAIEAYEILDIPLEASSTTVSALGVIQQSTGLELGWEDDPCSPISWDHVECEGSLVTSLELPNINLRSISPTFGDLLDLKKLNLHNTSLGGEIQNLGSLQHLEKLNLSFNRLTTFGSDLESLVNLQVLDLQHNRLQGTVPDSLGELENLHLLNLENNRLQGALPPSLNRESLEVRTSGNLCLSFSAMACNDVSSTPSLETPQVTILDKKQHNSSVYNHLAIILSVTGGALLALLCISVAIFFYVRNKKSAHEVSYTQNIAADIRNWNSAKVFSHKEIKAATNNFKEVIGRGSFGSVYFGKLRDGKLVAVKVRFDKSQLGADSFVNEQILVYEYLPGGSLADHLYGMLMSKSRKVSLSWVRRLKIAVDAAKGLDYLHNGSEPRIIHRDVKCSNILLDVEMNAKVCDFGLSKQVTQADASHVTTVVKGTAGYLDPE
;
A
#
# COMPACT_ATOMS: atom_id res chain seq x y z
N MET A 1 -27.01 12.81 19.08
CA MET A 1 -28.00 11.74 18.85
C MET A 1 -27.29 10.66 18.02
N VAL A 2 -26.88 9.55 18.66
CA VAL A 2 -27.45 8.17 18.55
C VAL A 2 -27.25 7.59 17.14
N SER A 3 -26.68 6.41 16.85
CA SER A 3 -25.90 5.38 17.56
C SER A 3 -25.55 4.29 16.54
N GLY A 4 -24.44 3.58 16.71
CA GLY A 4 -24.15 2.31 16.03
C GLY A 4 -22.63 2.14 15.93
N SER A 5 -21.93 1.30 16.68
CA SER A 5 -22.26 0.01 17.27
C SER A 5 -21.74 -0.11 18.72
N GLY A 6 -22.61 -0.52 19.64
CA GLY A 6 -22.23 -0.90 20.99
C GLY A 6 -21.50 -2.25 21.02
N ILE A 7 -20.18 -2.25 20.86
CA ILE A 7 -19.32 -3.32 21.37
C ILE A 7 -18.53 -2.70 22.51
N CYS A 8 -18.79 -3.15 23.74
CA CYS A 8 -17.98 -2.75 24.89
C CYS A 8 -16.54 -3.19 24.61
N ALA A 9 -15.62 -2.24 24.32
CA ALA A 9 -14.24 -2.56 24.00
C ALA A 9 -13.64 -3.49 25.07
N LYS A 10 -13.30 -4.73 24.66
CA LYS A 10 -12.83 -5.80 25.54
C LYS A 10 -11.58 -5.34 26.28
N ARG A 11 -11.56 -5.40 27.61
CA ARG A 11 -10.42 -4.95 28.43
C ARG A 11 -9.17 -5.81 28.13
N VAL A 12 -8.07 -5.17 27.72
CA VAL A 12 -6.79 -5.83 27.42
C VAL A 12 -5.88 -5.75 28.64
N VAL A 13 -5.34 -6.89 29.08
CA VAL A 13 -4.36 -6.95 30.18
C VAL A 13 -2.99 -7.25 29.58
N VAL A 14 -2.00 -6.39 29.83
CA VAL A 14 -0.64 -6.48 29.31
C VAL A 14 0.32 -6.87 30.44
N ASP A 15 1.11 -7.91 30.23
CA ASP A 15 2.24 -8.28 31.09
C ASP A 15 3.46 -7.44 30.70
N ALA A 16 3.93 -6.57 31.60
CA ALA A 16 5.01 -5.61 31.32
C ALA A 16 6.42 -6.21 31.48
N ARG A 17 6.51 -7.51 31.78
CA ARG A 17 7.77 -8.23 31.97
C ARG A 17 8.71 -8.02 30.78
N HIS A 18 9.89 -7.45 31.08
CA HIS A 18 10.96 -7.25 30.10
C HIS A 18 10.61 -6.33 28.92
N HIS A 19 9.56 -5.52 29.02
CA HIS A 19 9.31 -4.45 28.05
C HIS A 19 10.15 -3.21 28.33
N MET A 20 10.53 -2.50 27.26
CA MET A 20 11.16 -1.19 27.33
C MET A 20 10.12 -0.13 27.70
N LEU A 21 10.31 0.54 28.85
CA LEU A 21 9.37 1.50 29.43
C LEU A 21 8.81 2.51 28.41
N GLY A 22 9.69 3.18 27.66
CA GLY A 22 9.27 4.23 26.71
C GLY A 22 8.46 3.70 25.53
N ARG A 23 8.83 2.52 24.98
CA ARG A 23 8.11 1.94 23.84
C ARG A 23 6.76 1.37 24.25
N LEU A 24 6.71 0.67 25.38
CA LEU A 24 5.44 0.17 25.91
C LEU A 24 4.49 1.32 26.21
N ALA A 25 4.99 2.39 26.83
CA ALA A 25 4.17 3.56 27.15
C ALA A 25 3.60 4.24 25.88
N SER A 26 4.38 4.30 24.80
CA SER A 26 3.92 4.86 23.51
C SER A 26 2.80 4.05 22.88
N ILE A 27 2.97 2.72 22.83
CA ILE A 27 1.95 1.80 22.28
C ILE A 27 0.67 1.89 23.11
N VAL A 28 0.80 1.83 24.44
CA VAL A 28 -0.35 1.94 25.35
C VAL A 28 -1.04 3.31 25.20
N ALA A 29 -0.29 4.41 25.04
CA ALA A 29 -0.88 5.73 24.82
C ALA A 29 -1.74 5.80 23.55
N LYS A 30 -1.27 5.19 22.45
CA LYS A 30 -2.03 5.12 21.18
C LYS A 30 -3.34 4.35 21.36
N GLU A 31 -3.29 3.19 21.99
CA GLU A 31 -4.48 2.35 22.22
C GLU A 31 -5.54 3.04 23.10
N LEU A 32 -5.09 3.74 24.15
CA LEU A 32 -6.00 4.49 25.03
C LEU A 32 -6.75 5.63 24.30
N LEU A 33 -6.08 6.28 23.34
CA LEU A 33 -6.66 7.32 22.50
C LEU A 33 -7.65 6.77 21.47
N ASN A 34 -7.44 5.53 21.01
CA ASN A 34 -8.36 4.78 20.14
C ASN A 34 -9.60 4.23 20.87
N GLY A 35 -9.69 4.40 22.19
CA GLY A 35 -10.85 3.96 22.98
C GLY A 35 -10.65 2.62 23.71
N GLN A 36 -9.49 1.98 23.57
CA GLN A 36 -9.18 0.70 24.18
C GLN A 36 -8.96 0.83 25.69
N LYS A 37 -9.53 -0.09 26.49
CA LYS A 37 -9.26 -0.19 27.94
C LYS A 37 -8.04 -1.09 28.16
N VAL A 38 -6.99 -0.55 28.76
CA VAL A 38 -5.70 -1.25 28.94
C VAL A 38 -5.33 -1.32 30.41
N VAL A 39 -4.99 -2.52 30.89
CA VAL A 39 -4.43 -2.76 32.22
C VAL A 39 -3.04 -3.31 32.09
N VAL A 40 -2.05 -2.65 32.69
CA VAL A 40 -0.65 -3.09 32.67
C VAL A 40 -0.28 -3.65 34.04
N VAL A 41 0.20 -4.89 34.07
CA VAL A 41 0.60 -5.59 35.31
C VAL A 41 2.11 -5.87 35.28
N ARG A 42 2.70 -6.11 36.45
CA ARG A 42 4.16 -6.29 36.64
C ARG A 42 5.00 -5.11 36.20
N CYS A 43 4.55 -3.88 36.51
CA CYS A 43 5.32 -2.68 36.16
C CYS A 43 6.73 -2.65 36.78
N GLU A 44 6.99 -3.41 37.84
CA GLU A 44 8.32 -3.58 38.45
C GLU A 44 9.33 -4.31 37.55
N GLU A 45 8.87 -5.13 36.60
CA GLU A 45 9.71 -5.87 35.65
C GLU A 45 9.99 -5.11 34.34
N LEU A 46 9.56 -3.84 34.25
CA LEU A 46 9.87 -2.96 33.12
C LEU A 46 11.35 -2.62 33.05
N CYS A 47 11.86 -2.46 31.83
CA CYS A 47 13.26 -2.16 31.56
C CYS A 47 13.46 -0.72 31.11
N ILE A 48 14.53 -0.09 31.60
CA ILE A 48 15.04 1.19 31.11
C ILE A 48 16.48 0.96 30.58
N SER A 49 16.79 1.52 29.42
CA SER A 49 18.12 1.45 28.82
C SER A 49 19.16 2.23 29.65
N GLY A 50 20.35 1.66 29.84
CA GLY A 50 21.42 2.23 30.66
C GLY A 50 21.53 1.58 32.03
N GLY A 51 22.73 1.67 32.63
CA GLY A 51 23.00 1.08 33.94
C GLY A 51 22.26 1.77 35.09
N LEU A 52 22.09 1.05 36.20
CA LEU A 52 21.35 1.49 37.39
C LEU A 52 21.86 2.83 37.94
N VAL A 53 23.18 3.01 38.05
CA VAL A 53 23.79 4.24 38.59
C VAL A 53 23.37 5.48 37.79
N ARG A 54 23.48 5.41 36.45
CA ARG A 54 23.08 6.50 35.55
C ARG A 54 21.60 6.83 35.72
N GLN A 55 20.74 5.81 35.77
CA GLN A 55 19.30 6.03 35.88
C GLN A 55 18.90 6.53 37.27
N LYS A 56 19.58 6.08 38.33
CA LYS A 56 19.42 6.61 39.70
C LYS A 56 19.75 8.10 39.74
N MET A 57 20.89 8.51 39.19
CA MET A 57 21.28 9.93 39.16
C MET A 57 20.27 10.80 38.38
N LYS A 58 19.77 10.31 37.25
CA LYS A 58 18.69 10.98 36.49
C LYS A 58 17.41 11.11 37.31
N TYR A 59 17.02 10.04 38.01
CA TYR A 59 15.81 10.04 38.83
C TYR A 59 15.93 10.94 40.06
N LEU A 60 17.08 10.96 40.73
CA LEU A 60 17.36 11.87 41.84
C LEU A 60 17.35 13.35 41.39
N ARG A 61 17.91 13.66 40.21
CA ARG A 61 17.80 15.01 39.63
C ARG A 61 16.34 15.38 39.34
N PHE A 62 15.52 14.42 38.91
CA PHE A 62 14.08 14.62 38.75
C PHE A 62 13.38 14.92 40.08
N LEU A 63 13.73 14.21 41.16
CA LEU A 63 13.17 14.44 42.50
C LEU A 63 13.56 15.80 43.09
N ARG A 64 14.76 16.33 42.76
CA ARG A 64 15.21 17.67 43.20
C ARG A 64 14.41 18.82 42.59
N LYS A 65 13.63 18.59 41.53
CA LYS A 65 12.82 19.65 40.91
C LYS A 65 11.63 19.97 41.84
N ARG A 66 11.66 21.16 42.47
CA ARG A 66 10.67 21.65 43.46
C ARG A 66 9.21 21.61 42.95
N MET A 67 8.99 21.64 41.64
CA MET A 67 7.66 21.58 41.02
C MET A 67 7.03 20.17 40.98
N ASN A 68 7.77 19.10 41.30
CA ASN A 68 7.30 17.71 41.19
C ASN A 68 6.98 17.05 42.55
N THR A 69 7.25 17.74 43.65
CA THR A 69 6.90 17.32 45.00
C THR A 69 5.62 18.03 45.41
N LYS A 70 4.51 17.29 45.59
CA LYS A 70 3.32 17.81 46.25
C LYS A 70 3.49 17.51 47.76
N PRO A 71 3.77 18.51 48.62
CA PRO A 71 4.16 18.26 50.01
C PRO A 71 3.12 17.45 50.78
N SER A 72 1.83 17.64 50.47
CA SER A 72 0.72 16.93 51.09
C SER A 72 0.63 15.43 50.75
N HIS A 73 1.35 14.95 49.72
CA HIS A 73 1.36 13.53 49.31
C HIS A 73 2.56 12.75 49.85
N GLY A 74 3.38 13.39 50.70
CA GLY A 74 4.54 12.77 51.33
C GLY A 74 5.76 12.58 50.40
N PRO A 75 6.89 12.10 50.95
CA PRO A 75 8.16 12.04 50.23
C PRO A 75 8.15 11.03 49.07
N ILE A 76 7.26 10.03 49.08
CA ILE A 76 7.25 8.87 48.16
C ILE A 76 6.42 9.12 46.88
N HIS A 77 5.97 10.36 46.66
CA HIS A 77 5.14 10.73 45.51
C HIS A 77 5.78 10.33 44.16
N PHE A 78 5.04 9.56 43.35
CA PHE A 78 5.46 8.98 42.07
C PHE A 78 6.71 8.08 42.09
N ARG A 79 7.07 7.44 43.23
CA ARG A 79 8.23 6.52 43.27
C ARG A 79 7.91 5.06 42.91
N ALA A 80 6.64 4.66 42.95
CA ALA A 80 6.22 3.29 42.64
C ALA A 80 6.32 3.00 41.12
N PRO A 81 6.74 1.80 40.68
CA PRO A 81 6.89 1.44 39.26
C PRO A 81 5.65 1.70 38.40
N ALA A 82 4.45 1.36 38.87
CA ALA A 82 3.21 1.59 38.15
C ALA A 82 2.89 3.09 38.01
N LYS A 83 3.24 3.88 39.03
CA LYS A 83 3.11 5.35 38.98
C LYS A 83 4.14 5.99 38.05
N ILE A 84 5.35 5.44 37.96
CA ILE A 84 6.36 5.87 36.98
C ILE A 84 5.88 5.53 35.55
N PHE A 85 5.34 4.34 35.33
CA PHE A 85 4.75 3.94 34.05
C PHE A 85 3.56 4.84 33.68
N TRP A 86 2.61 5.01 34.58
CA TRP A 86 1.45 5.89 34.39
C TRP A 86 1.86 7.33 34.08
N ARG A 87 2.88 7.86 34.76
CA ARG A 87 3.43 9.20 34.49
C ARG A 87 4.04 9.28 33.08
N THR A 88 4.70 8.22 32.63
CA THR A 88 5.28 8.13 31.29
C THR A 88 4.18 8.16 30.22
N VAL A 89 3.12 7.35 30.39
CA VAL A 89 1.95 7.35 29.49
C VAL A 89 1.21 8.69 29.53
N ARG A 90 1.00 9.26 30.72
CA ARG A 90 0.41 10.60 30.89
C ARG A 90 1.20 11.68 30.14
N GLY A 91 2.52 11.57 30.09
CA GLY A 91 3.38 12.48 29.32
C GLY A 91 3.25 12.34 27.80
N MET A 92 2.65 11.24 27.32
CA MET A 92 2.40 10.94 25.91
C MET A 92 0.94 11.16 25.49
N ILE A 93 0.04 11.50 26.44
CA ILE A 93 -1.38 11.76 26.19
C ILE A 93 -1.69 13.23 26.53
N PRO A 94 -2.51 13.94 25.72
CA PRO A 94 -3.00 15.29 26.03
C PRO A 94 -4.06 15.27 27.14
N HIS A 95 -3.70 14.77 28.32
CA HIS A 95 -4.57 14.45 29.46
C HIS A 95 -5.33 15.63 30.07
N LYS A 96 -4.98 16.86 29.68
CA LYS A 96 -5.67 18.10 30.11
C LYS A 96 -6.93 18.39 29.29
N THR A 97 -7.06 17.77 28.12
CA THR A 97 -8.30 17.81 27.33
C THR A 97 -9.32 16.80 27.87
N LYS A 98 -10.63 17.05 27.71
CA LYS A 98 -11.67 16.08 28.10
C LYS A 98 -11.46 14.71 27.45
N ARG A 99 -11.07 14.68 26.17
CA ARG A 99 -10.75 13.46 25.42
C ARG A 99 -9.53 12.72 25.97
N GLY A 100 -8.45 13.45 26.28
CA GLY A 100 -7.23 12.87 26.84
C GLY A 100 -7.41 12.41 28.29
N ALA A 101 -8.22 13.11 29.09
CA ALA A 101 -8.59 12.70 30.43
C ALA A 101 -9.39 11.38 30.40
N ALA A 102 -10.40 11.31 29.53
CA ALA A 102 -11.16 10.08 29.30
C ALA A 102 -10.29 8.93 28.75
N ALA A 103 -9.29 9.23 27.92
CA ALA A 103 -8.31 8.24 27.46
C ALA A 103 -7.42 7.74 28.61
N LEU A 104 -6.95 8.62 29.49
CA LEU A 104 -6.11 8.24 30.63
C LEU A 104 -6.89 7.47 31.70
N GLU A 105 -8.19 7.71 31.83
CA GLU A 105 -9.10 6.95 32.71
C GLU A 105 -9.23 5.48 32.28
N ARG A 106 -8.99 5.19 30.99
CA ARG A 106 -8.97 3.82 30.44
C ARG A 106 -7.70 3.03 30.80
N LEU A 107 -6.70 3.66 31.43
CA LEU A 107 -5.45 3.03 31.86
C LEU A 107 -5.46 2.65 33.34
N LYS A 108 -5.15 1.39 33.64
CA LYS A 108 -4.76 0.96 34.99
C LYS A 108 -3.37 0.33 34.95
N ALA A 109 -2.55 0.58 35.96
CA ALA A 109 -1.20 0.03 36.06
C ALA A 109 -0.97 -0.49 37.48
N TYR A 110 -0.35 -1.66 37.62
CA TYR A 110 -0.13 -2.33 38.89
C TYR A 110 1.26 -2.96 38.96
N GLU A 111 1.84 -2.93 40.16
CA GLU A 111 2.93 -3.81 40.56
C GLU A 111 2.39 -5.22 40.84
N GLY A 112 3.14 -6.25 40.42
CA GLY A 112 2.66 -7.63 40.46
C GLY A 112 1.37 -7.84 39.66
N VAL A 113 0.61 -8.89 39.99
CA VAL A 113 -0.65 -9.24 39.31
C VAL A 113 -1.79 -9.36 40.33
N PRO A 114 -2.50 -8.27 40.65
CA PRO A 114 -3.60 -8.29 41.61
C PRO A 114 -4.90 -8.88 41.03
N ALA A 115 -5.81 -9.34 41.89
CA ALA A 115 -7.14 -9.79 41.50
C ALA A 115 -7.99 -8.62 40.95
N PRO A 116 -8.79 -8.80 39.88
CA PRO A 116 -9.11 -10.04 39.15
C PRO A 116 -8.17 -10.35 37.96
N TYR A 117 -7.07 -9.62 37.80
CA TYR A 117 -6.16 -9.74 36.65
C TYR A 117 -5.23 -10.97 36.73
N ASP A 118 -5.15 -11.58 37.90
CA ASP A 118 -4.47 -12.86 38.15
C ASP A 118 -5.11 -14.00 37.34
N ARG A 119 -6.43 -14.01 37.21
CA ARG A 119 -7.24 -14.99 36.45
C ARG A 119 -7.47 -14.61 34.99
N THR A 120 -7.14 -13.38 34.59
CA THR A 120 -7.36 -12.89 33.22
C THR A 120 -6.17 -13.24 32.31
N LYS A 121 -6.41 -13.57 31.03
CA LYS A 121 -5.35 -13.79 30.03
C LYS A 121 -4.55 -12.49 29.84
N ARG A 122 -3.23 -12.58 29.96
CA ARG A 122 -2.29 -11.46 29.82
C ARG A 122 -1.58 -11.53 28.47
N MET A 123 -1.40 -10.37 27.84
CA MET A 123 -0.78 -10.21 26.53
C MET A 123 0.63 -9.66 26.68
N VAL A 124 1.54 -10.08 25.80
CA VAL A 124 2.90 -9.55 25.69
C VAL A 124 3.00 -8.80 24.38
N ILE A 125 3.57 -7.59 24.38
CA ILE A 125 3.74 -6.77 23.18
C ILE A 125 5.15 -6.97 22.62
N PRO A 126 5.35 -7.71 21.52
CA PRO A 126 6.69 -8.03 21.01
C PRO A 126 7.48 -6.76 20.66
N ASP A 127 6.83 -5.77 20.07
CA ASP A 127 7.47 -4.52 19.65
C ASP A 127 8.09 -3.69 20.76
N ALA A 128 7.69 -3.92 22.01
CA ALA A 128 8.28 -3.26 23.16
C ALA A 128 9.24 -4.16 23.94
N LEU A 129 9.44 -5.44 23.56
CA LEU A 129 10.33 -6.34 24.29
C LEU A 129 11.79 -5.91 24.22
N LYS A 130 12.45 -5.89 25.38
CA LYS A 130 13.89 -5.57 25.51
C LYS A 130 14.75 -6.40 24.57
N VAL A 131 14.47 -7.70 24.42
CA VAL A 131 15.27 -8.63 23.60
C VAL A 131 15.32 -8.21 22.14
N LEU A 132 14.24 -7.65 21.61
CA LEU A 132 14.17 -7.18 20.22
C LEU A 132 14.71 -5.75 20.05
N ARG A 133 14.71 -4.95 21.12
CA ARG A 133 14.93 -3.50 21.04
C ARG A 133 16.24 -3.02 21.66
N LEU A 134 16.95 -3.86 22.40
CA LEU A 134 18.23 -3.54 23.01
C LEU A 134 19.28 -4.54 22.54
N GLN A 135 20.37 -4.04 21.95
CA GLN A 135 21.48 -4.86 21.46
C GLN A 135 22.09 -5.74 22.58
N LYS A 136 22.56 -6.94 22.20
CA LYS A 136 23.20 -7.89 23.13
C LYS A 136 24.41 -7.21 23.78
N GLY A 137 24.48 -7.26 25.12
CA GLY A 137 25.56 -6.62 25.90
C GLY A 137 25.26 -5.20 26.41
N HIS A 138 24.23 -4.51 25.91
CA HIS A 138 23.87 -3.19 26.42
C HIS A 138 23.27 -3.26 27.83
N LYS A 139 23.80 -2.42 28.73
CA LYS A 139 23.33 -2.32 30.13
C LYS A 139 21.88 -1.81 30.18
N TYR A 140 21.07 -2.40 31.05
CA TYR A 140 19.71 -1.98 31.37
C TYR A 140 19.46 -2.09 32.87
N CYS A 141 18.44 -1.38 33.37
CA CYS A 141 17.98 -1.52 34.74
C CYS A 141 16.48 -1.84 34.79
N LEU A 142 16.08 -2.69 35.75
CA LEU A 142 14.68 -2.95 36.05
C LEU A 142 14.09 -1.77 36.85
N LEU A 143 12.85 -1.41 36.51
CA LEU A 143 12.16 -0.28 37.11
C LEU A 143 11.91 -0.49 38.60
N GLY A 144 11.61 -1.73 39.03
CA GLY A 144 11.48 -2.06 40.45
C GLY A 144 12.77 -1.83 41.24
N ARG A 145 13.92 -2.27 40.72
CA ARG A 145 15.24 -2.05 41.34
C ARG A 145 15.63 -0.57 41.35
N LEU A 146 15.30 0.18 40.31
CA LEU A 146 15.50 1.63 40.31
C LEU A 146 14.61 2.30 41.37
N SER A 147 13.37 1.85 41.51
CA SER A 147 12.38 2.40 42.44
C SER A 147 12.80 2.15 43.90
N SER A 148 13.34 0.98 44.22
CA SER A 148 13.86 0.68 45.57
C SER A 148 15.02 1.60 45.95
N GLU A 149 15.96 1.83 45.03
CA GLU A 149 17.12 2.71 45.23
C GLU A 149 16.77 4.18 45.43
N VAL A 150 15.56 4.59 45.04
CA VAL A 150 15.06 5.96 45.21
C VAL A 150 13.99 6.04 46.30
N GLY A 151 13.82 5.00 47.13
CA GLY A 151 12.98 5.02 48.34
C GLY A 151 11.56 4.47 48.16
N TRP A 152 11.35 3.51 47.26
CA TRP A 152 10.14 2.68 47.23
C TRP A 152 10.43 1.29 47.81
N ASN A 153 10.12 1.09 49.10
CA ASN A 153 10.58 -0.05 49.90
C ASN A 153 9.69 -1.31 49.78
N HIS A 154 8.87 -1.43 48.74
CA HIS A 154 7.94 -2.57 48.58
C HIS A 154 8.41 -3.61 47.55
N TYR A 155 9.60 -3.44 46.97
CA TYR A 155 10.10 -4.31 45.91
C TYR A 155 10.25 -5.76 46.36
N GLU A 156 10.79 -6.01 47.55
CA GLU A 156 10.96 -7.36 48.11
C GLU A 156 9.61 -7.99 48.49
N THR A 157 8.73 -7.22 49.13
CA THR A 157 7.37 -7.67 49.48
C THR A 157 6.57 -8.10 48.25
N ILE A 158 6.62 -7.34 47.15
CA ILE A 158 5.94 -7.72 45.90
C ILE A 158 6.54 -8.99 45.32
N ARG A 159 7.87 -9.17 45.39
CA ARG A 159 8.55 -10.38 44.91
C ARG A 159 8.11 -11.62 45.68
N GLU A 160 7.95 -11.52 47.00
CA GLU A 160 7.42 -12.59 47.84
C GLU A 160 5.96 -12.92 47.55
N LEU A 161 5.11 -11.89 47.39
CA LEU A 161 3.70 -12.07 47.05
C LEU A 161 3.53 -12.72 45.66
N GLU A 162 4.33 -12.33 44.68
CA GLU A 162 4.35 -12.96 43.36
C GLU A 162 4.87 -14.41 43.41
N LYS A 163 5.83 -14.72 44.29
CA LYS A 163 6.28 -16.11 44.53
C LYS A 163 5.15 -16.96 45.12
N LYS A 164 4.50 -16.51 46.18
CA LYS A 164 3.32 -17.17 46.78
C LYS A 164 2.17 -17.32 45.79
N ARG A 165 1.95 -16.33 44.91
CA ARG A 165 0.94 -16.39 43.83
C ARG A 165 1.29 -17.48 42.81
N LYS A 166 2.55 -17.60 42.40
CA LYS A 166 3.00 -18.66 41.48
C LYS A 166 2.82 -20.04 42.08
N GLU A 167 3.16 -20.22 43.35
CA GLU A 167 2.94 -21.47 44.09
C GLU A 167 1.44 -21.84 44.13
N LYS A 168 0.55 -20.89 44.47
CA LYS A 168 -0.91 -21.10 44.43
C LYS A 168 -1.44 -21.42 43.02
N ALA A 169 -0.92 -20.75 41.99
CA ALA A 169 -1.30 -21.00 40.60
C ALA A 169 -0.87 -22.40 40.13
N GLN A 170 0.31 -22.86 40.56
CA GLN A 170 0.81 -24.20 40.28
C GLN A 170 -0.09 -25.27 40.92
N VAL A 171 -0.45 -25.11 42.19
CA VAL A 171 -1.38 -26.01 42.89
C VAL A 171 -2.76 -26.01 42.21
N SER A 172 -3.28 -24.84 41.80
CA SER A 172 -4.55 -24.77 41.06
C SER A 172 -4.47 -25.42 39.68
N TYR A 173 -3.33 -25.32 38.99
CA TYR A 173 -3.10 -25.96 37.70
C TYR A 173 -3.05 -27.49 37.85
N GLU A 174 -2.34 -28.00 38.85
CA GLU A 174 -2.28 -29.43 39.17
C GLU A 174 -3.67 -29.98 39.54
N ARG A 175 -4.43 -29.25 40.38
CA ARG A 175 -5.83 -29.59 40.69
C ARG A 175 -6.70 -29.60 39.43
N LYS A 176 -6.58 -28.61 38.53
CA LYS A 176 -7.34 -28.56 37.29
C LYS A 176 -6.96 -29.68 36.32
N LYS A 177 -5.67 -30.05 36.27
CA LYS A 177 -5.16 -31.19 35.51
C LYS A 177 -5.74 -32.51 36.04
N GLN A 178 -5.77 -32.70 37.36
CA GLN A 178 -6.42 -33.86 37.99
C GLN A 178 -7.94 -33.87 37.76
N LEU A 179 -8.61 -32.72 37.88
CA LEU A 179 -10.05 -32.61 37.63
C LEU A 179 -10.40 -32.88 36.17
N ASN A 180 -9.60 -32.41 35.21
CA ASN A 180 -9.78 -32.76 33.80
C ASN A 180 -9.57 -34.25 33.56
N LYS A 181 -8.61 -34.89 34.24
CA LYS A 181 -8.42 -36.35 34.17
C LYS A 181 -9.63 -37.10 34.73
N LEU A 182 -10.19 -36.64 35.85
CA LEU A 182 -11.42 -37.18 36.43
C LEU A 182 -12.65 -36.91 35.55
N ARG A 183 -12.71 -35.75 34.90
CA ARG A 183 -13.78 -35.39 33.97
C ARG A 183 -13.74 -36.24 32.71
N LEU A 184 -12.56 -36.45 32.12
CA LEU A 184 -12.38 -37.40 31.02
C LEU A 184 -12.79 -38.81 31.43
N LYS A 185 -12.42 -39.24 32.65
CA LYS A 185 -12.85 -40.53 33.19
C LYS A 185 -14.37 -40.60 33.41
N ALA A 186 -14.99 -39.51 33.84
CA ALA A 186 -16.44 -39.42 34.04
C ALA A 186 -17.20 -39.33 32.71
N GLU A 187 -16.64 -38.66 31.69
CA GLU A 187 -17.15 -38.64 30.32
C GLU A 187 -17.08 -40.05 29.73
N THR A 188 -15.97 -40.78 29.88
CA THR A 188 -15.91 -42.19 29.43
C THR A 188 -16.90 -43.09 30.16
N THR A 189 -17.08 -42.94 31.48
CA THR A 189 -18.08 -43.72 32.24
C THR A 189 -19.52 -43.29 31.95
N ALA A 190 -19.75 -42.03 31.58
CA ALA A 190 -21.06 -41.55 31.14
C ALA A 190 -21.40 -42.05 29.73
N ASP A 191 -20.42 -42.11 28.84
CA ASP A 191 -20.54 -42.68 27.50
C ASP A 191 -20.82 -44.19 27.58
N GLU A 192 -20.16 -44.93 28.47
CA GLU A 192 -20.48 -46.34 28.78
C GLU A 192 -21.92 -46.51 29.27
N LYS A 193 -22.39 -45.62 30.17
CA LYS A 193 -23.79 -45.64 30.66
C LYS A 193 -24.81 -45.17 29.61
N LEU A 194 -24.41 -44.31 28.68
CA LEU A 194 -25.21 -43.84 27.57
C LEU A 194 -25.35 -44.93 26.50
N GLU A 195 -24.34 -45.77 26.30
CA GLU A 195 -24.44 -47.00 25.50
C GLU A 195 -25.44 -47.98 26.14
N ASP A 196 -25.39 -48.21 27.45
CA ASP A 196 -26.38 -49.03 28.15
C ASP A 196 -27.81 -48.47 28.01
N TYR A 197 -27.97 -47.14 28.04
CA TYR A 197 -29.27 -46.48 27.82
C TYR A 197 -29.72 -46.52 26.36
N PHE A 198 -28.80 -46.47 25.40
CA PHE A 198 -29.10 -46.63 23.97
C PHE A 198 -29.55 -48.06 23.64
N ILE A 199 -28.97 -49.06 24.31
CA ILE A 199 -29.41 -50.46 24.23
C ILE A 199 -30.80 -50.62 24.86
N PHE A 200 -31.09 -49.90 25.95
CA PHE A 200 -32.42 -49.88 26.57
C PHE A 200 -33.48 -49.20 25.66
N ILE A 201 -33.18 -48.05 25.05
CA ILE A 201 -34.11 -47.30 24.18
C ILE A 201 -34.37 -48.04 22.85
N THR A 202 -33.38 -48.75 22.30
CA THR A 202 -33.57 -49.57 21.08
C THR A 202 -34.44 -50.81 21.31
N SER A 203 -34.65 -51.23 22.57
CA SER A 203 -35.49 -52.38 22.91
C SER A 203 -37.00 -52.05 23.04
N HIS A 204 -37.39 -50.77 23.15
CA HIS A 204 -38.78 -50.37 23.37
C HIS A 204 -39.17 -49.16 22.54
N THR A 205 -39.57 -49.39 21.28
CA THR A 205 -40.31 -48.39 20.49
C THR A 205 -41.68 -48.93 20.07
N SER A 206 -42.66 -48.72 20.94
CA SER A 206 -44.09 -48.72 20.60
C SER A 206 -44.59 -47.26 20.66
N MET A 207 -45.27 -46.86 19.60
CA MET A 207 -45.71 -45.51 19.24
C MET A 207 -46.56 -44.76 20.28
N ASP A 208 -46.57 -43.43 20.23
CA ASP A 208 -47.83 -42.66 20.22
C ASP A 208 -47.74 -41.30 19.48
N LYS A 209 -48.81 -40.95 18.76
CA LYS A 209 -48.94 -39.93 17.69
C LYS A 209 -49.29 -38.52 18.16
N LYS A 210 -49.17 -38.18 19.44
CA LYS A 210 -49.60 -36.86 19.98
C LYS A 210 -48.48 -35.84 20.25
N SER A 211 -47.21 -36.22 20.12
CA SER A 211 -46.07 -35.29 20.32
C SER A 211 -45.55 -34.61 19.04
N PHE A 212 -46.14 -34.89 17.88
CA PHE A 212 -45.63 -34.43 16.58
C PHE A 212 -45.78 -32.90 16.36
N TRP A 213 -46.79 -32.27 16.96
CA TRP A 213 -47.06 -30.84 16.79
C TRP A 213 -46.25 -29.92 17.69
N VAL A 214 -45.76 -30.42 18.83
CA VAL A 214 -44.89 -29.65 19.74
C VAL A 214 -43.43 -29.67 19.25
N PHE A 215 -43.03 -30.76 18.58
CA PHE A 215 -41.70 -30.87 17.98
C PHE A 215 -41.53 -29.96 16.74
N PHE A 216 -42.58 -29.75 15.94
CA PHE A 216 -42.51 -28.97 14.70
C PHE A 216 -42.24 -27.47 14.94
N ILE A 217 -42.74 -26.92 16.05
CA ILE A 217 -42.61 -25.49 16.40
C ILE A 217 -41.28 -25.20 17.12
N LEU A 218 -40.69 -26.20 17.79
CA LEU A 218 -39.36 -26.10 18.39
C LEU A 218 -38.23 -26.40 17.39
N PHE A 219 -38.52 -27.11 16.28
CA PHE A 219 -37.54 -27.37 15.22
C PHE A 219 -37.45 -26.26 14.16
N SER A 220 -38.52 -25.48 13.93
CA SER A 220 -38.50 -24.35 13.00
C SER A 220 -37.73 -23.13 13.53
N GLY A 221 -37.44 -23.07 14.83
CA GLY A 221 -36.57 -22.06 15.45
C GLY A 221 -35.09 -22.45 15.49
N PHE A 222 -34.75 -23.71 15.20
CA PHE A 222 -33.36 -24.21 15.23
C PHE A 222 -32.74 -24.33 13.83
N TRP A 223 -33.53 -24.19 12.77
CA TRP A 223 -33.07 -24.17 11.38
C TRP A 223 -32.73 -22.77 10.82
N VAL A 224 -32.78 -21.73 11.65
CA VAL A 224 -32.38 -20.35 11.25
C VAL A 224 -31.06 -19.89 11.92
N LEU A 225 -30.46 -20.72 12.79
CA LEU A 225 -29.15 -20.45 13.39
C LEU A 225 -28.07 -21.48 13.05
N ALA A 226 -28.35 -22.39 12.10
CA ALA A 226 -27.38 -23.35 11.55
C ALA A 226 -26.98 -23.06 10.08
N LEU A 227 -27.34 -21.87 9.55
CA LEU A 227 -26.90 -21.38 8.23
C LEU A 227 -26.17 -20.04 8.33
N SER A 228 -25.44 -19.82 9.43
CA SER A 228 -24.51 -18.69 9.56
C SER A 228 -23.10 -19.12 9.93
N ASP A 229 -22.65 -20.27 9.41
CA ASP A 229 -21.23 -20.53 9.18
C ASP A 229 -20.87 -20.12 7.73
N ILE A 230 -21.26 -18.90 7.32
CA ILE A 230 -20.53 -18.23 6.24
C ILE A 230 -19.17 -17.88 6.85
N LYS A 231 -18.20 -18.77 6.64
CA LYS A 231 -16.80 -18.47 6.97
C LYS A 231 -16.42 -17.21 6.18
N ASP A 232 -16.05 -16.17 6.92
CA ASP A 232 -15.50 -14.91 6.40
C ASP A 232 -14.47 -15.20 5.29
N GLY A 233 -14.77 -14.83 4.04
CA GLY A 233 -13.74 -14.68 2.99
C GLY A 233 -13.98 -15.30 1.61
N PHE A 234 -15.08 -16.01 1.33
CA PHE A 234 -15.38 -16.43 -0.05
C PHE A 234 -15.79 -15.23 -0.92
N LEU A 235 -15.18 -15.11 -2.09
CA LEU A 235 -15.58 -14.15 -3.12
C LEU A 235 -15.98 -14.92 -4.38
N SER A 236 -17.21 -14.73 -4.85
CA SER A 236 -17.70 -15.37 -6.07
C SER A 236 -18.36 -14.32 -6.96
N LEU A 237 -17.71 -14.03 -8.08
CA LEU A 237 -18.15 -13.02 -9.04
C LEU A 237 -18.86 -13.69 -10.21
N SER A 238 -20.08 -13.22 -10.48
CA SER A 238 -20.84 -13.50 -11.69
C SER A 238 -20.48 -12.43 -12.72
N CYS A 239 -19.61 -12.77 -13.68
CA CYS A 239 -19.10 -11.80 -14.64
C CYS A 239 -20.19 -11.40 -15.63
N GLY A 240 -20.49 -10.11 -15.72
CA GLY A 240 -21.61 -9.59 -16.51
C GLY A 240 -23.00 -9.87 -15.91
N GLY A 241 -23.08 -10.41 -14.68
CA GLY A 241 -24.32 -10.53 -13.94
C GLY A 241 -24.78 -9.17 -13.39
N THR A 242 -26.09 -9.01 -13.17
CA THR A 242 -26.71 -7.74 -12.72
C THR A 242 -27.27 -7.80 -11.30
N SER A 243 -27.43 -8.99 -10.72
CA SER A 243 -28.03 -9.19 -9.40
C SER A 243 -27.34 -10.29 -8.62
N ASN A 244 -27.36 -10.18 -7.30
CA ASN A 244 -26.86 -11.22 -6.41
C ASN A 244 -27.78 -12.45 -6.46
N TYR A 245 -27.21 -13.65 -6.40
CA TYR A 245 -27.96 -14.89 -6.25
C TYR A 245 -27.16 -15.92 -5.43
N THR A 246 -27.84 -16.89 -4.84
CA THR A 246 -27.19 -18.01 -4.14
C THR A 246 -27.41 -19.28 -4.94
N ASP A 247 -26.35 -20.07 -5.16
CA ASP A 247 -26.46 -21.33 -5.88
C ASP A 247 -27.00 -22.48 -5.01
N SER A 248 -27.21 -23.65 -5.63
CA SER A 248 -27.69 -24.86 -4.94
C SER A 248 -26.73 -25.38 -3.86
N SER A 249 -25.46 -24.97 -3.91
CA SER A 249 -24.44 -25.30 -2.91
C SER A 249 -24.44 -24.33 -1.72
N GLY A 250 -25.25 -23.27 -1.75
CA GLY A 250 -25.31 -22.25 -0.71
C GLY A 250 -24.27 -21.13 -0.85
N VAL A 251 -23.56 -21.04 -1.99
CA VAL A 251 -22.56 -20.00 -2.23
C VAL A 251 -23.23 -18.75 -2.79
N LEU A 252 -22.94 -17.59 -2.18
CA LEU A 252 -23.40 -16.28 -2.65
C LEU A 252 -22.55 -15.80 -3.83
N TRP A 253 -23.22 -15.46 -4.93
CA TRP A 253 -22.66 -14.86 -6.14
C TRP A 253 -23.04 -13.39 -6.23
N ILE A 254 -22.06 -12.52 -6.51
CA ILE A 254 -22.26 -11.07 -6.65
C ILE A 254 -21.86 -10.60 -8.06
N PRO A 255 -22.45 -9.52 -8.60
CA PRO A 255 -22.02 -8.87 -9.83
C PRO A 255 -20.56 -8.45 -9.81
N ASP A 256 -19.94 -8.41 -10.99
CA ASP A 256 -18.54 -8.04 -11.15
C ASP A 256 -18.28 -6.53 -11.34
N SER A 257 -19.33 -5.71 -11.32
CA SER A 257 -19.29 -4.26 -11.60
C SER A 257 -18.43 -3.44 -10.64
N ASP A 258 -18.29 -3.89 -9.39
CA ASP A 258 -17.46 -3.22 -8.38
C ASP A 258 -15.96 -3.51 -8.56
N TYR A 259 -15.63 -4.52 -9.36
CA TYR A 259 -14.27 -5.04 -9.55
C TYR A 259 -13.70 -4.73 -10.94
N ILE A 260 -14.58 -4.43 -11.90
CA ILE A 260 -14.22 -3.98 -13.24
C ILE A 260 -15.30 -3.04 -13.82
N SER A 261 -14.89 -1.89 -14.37
CA SER A 261 -15.79 -0.90 -14.96
C SER A 261 -15.88 -0.98 -16.50
N LEU A 262 -15.02 -1.78 -17.13
CA LEU A 262 -14.88 -1.90 -18.58
C LEU A 262 -15.52 -3.19 -19.11
N GLY A 263 -15.78 -3.24 -20.42
CA GLY A 263 -16.27 -4.43 -21.13
C GLY A 263 -17.79 -4.50 -21.29
N ASN A 264 -18.21 -5.30 -22.26
CA ASN A 264 -19.62 -5.49 -22.60
C ASN A 264 -20.14 -6.76 -21.92
N ILE A 265 -21.43 -6.78 -21.57
CA ILE A 265 -22.08 -7.93 -20.92
C ILE A 265 -22.98 -8.67 -21.91
N THR A 266 -23.08 -9.98 -21.75
CA THR A 266 -23.96 -10.84 -22.54
C THR A 266 -24.45 -12.02 -21.68
N THR A 267 -25.50 -12.71 -22.15
CA THR A 267 -26.01 -13.92 -21.50
C THR A 267 -25.94 -15.07 -22.50
N ILE A 268 -25.28 -16.15 -22.10
CA ILE A 268 -24.99 -17.31 -22.92
C ILE A 268 -25.85 -18.48 -22.48
N LYS A 269 -26.57 -19.10 -23.41
CA LYS A 269 -27.40 -20.29 -23.16
C LYS A 269 -26.81 -21.49 -23.91
N TYR A 270 -26.54 -22.58 -23.20
CA TYR A 270 -26.02 -23.81 -23.80
C TYR A 270 -26.47 -25.05 -23.03
N ASN A 271 -26.53 -26.20 -23.71
CA ASN A 271 -26.92 -27.46 -23.10
C ASN A 271 -25.70 -28.13 -22.45
N GLN A 272 -25.84 -28.50 -21.17
CA GLN A 272 -24.86 -29.25 -20.41
C GLN A 272 -25.56 -30.44 -19.74
N ASN A 273 -25.14 -31.67 -20.07
CA ASN A 273 -25.69 -32.91 -19.50
C ASN A 273 -27.24 -33.00 -19.54
N ASN A 274 -27.84 -32.71 -20.70
CA ASN A 274 -29.30 -32.67 -20.95
C ASN A 274 -30.09 -31.57 -20.23
N PHE A 275 -29.44 -30.64 -19.54
CA PHE A 275 -30.06 -29.43 -18.99
C PHE A 275 -29.61 -28.18 -19.74
N THR A 276 -30.53 -27.24 -19.98
CA THR A 276 -30.22 -25.92 -20.53
C THR A 276 -29.62 -25.04 -19.43
N THR A 277 -28.33 -24.72 -19.53
CA THR A 277 -27.63 -23.83 -18.59
C THR A 277 -27.57 -22.43 -19.17
N THR A 278 -27.91 -21.43 -18.35
CA THR A 278 -27.77 -20.01 -18.70
C THR A 278 -26.68 -19.39 -17.84
N VAL A 279 -25.72 -18.70 -18.46
CA VAL A 279 -24.56 -18.11 -17.79
C VAL A 279 -24.35 -16.68 -18.29
N SER A 280 -24.18 -15.72 -17.38
CA SER A 280 -23.76 -14.36 -17.73
C SER A 280 -22.27 -14.35 -18.10
N ALA A 281 -21.88 -13.50 -19.04
CA ALA A 281 -20.50 -13.32 -19.42
C ALA A 281 -20.18 -11.86 -19.70
N ARG A 282 -18.94 -11.46 -19.41
CA ARG A 282 -18.36 -10.18 -19.81
C ARG A 282 -17.31 -10.42 -20.87
N TYR A 283 -17.32 -9.62 -21.94
CA TYR A 283 -16.36 -9.73 -23.03
C TYR A 283 -15.76 -8.36 -23.40
N PHE A 284 -14.57 -8.40 -24.00
CA PHE A 284 -13.75 -7.22 -24.26
C PHE A 284 -13.41 -7.10 -25.76
N PRO A 285 -14.11 -6.23 -26.52
CA PRO A 285 -13.93 -6.15 -27.98
C PRO A 285 -12.63 -5.46 -28.41
N VAL A 286 -11.94 -4.75 -27.51
CA VAL A 286 -10.72 -3.98 -27.84
C VAL A 286 -9.47 -4.88 -27.72
N PHE A 287 -8.78 -5.08 -28.84
CA PHE A 287 -7.69 -6.04 -28.99
C PHE A 287 -6.33 -5.63 -28.42
N ARG A 288 -6.16 -4.39 -27.91
CA ARG A 288 -4.84 -3.82 -27.59
C ARG A 288 -4.59 -3.52 -26.11
N SER A 289 -5.51 -3.85 -25.22
CA SER A 289 -5.34 -3.50 -23.81
C SER A 289 -5.59 -4.69 -22.89
N ARG A 290 -4.68 -4.90 -21.95
CA ARG A 290 -4.88 -5.74 -20.77
C ARG A 290 -6.09 -5.24 -19.99
N LYS A 291 -7.03 -6.13 -19.66
CA LYS A 291 -8.22 -5.79 -18.85
C LYS A 291 -8.19 -6.55 -17.54
N CYS A 292 -8.11 -5.84 -16.42
CA CYS A 292 -7.85 -6.41 -15.10
C CYS A 292 -9.04 -6.25 -14.17
N TYR A 293 -9.35 -7.33 -13.46
CA TYR A 293 -10.16 -7.33 -12.25
C TYR A 293 -9.27 -7.02 -11.05
N ARG A 294 -9.71 -6.12 -10.17
CA ARG A 294 -8.99 -5.78 -8.93
C ARG A 294 -9.60 -6.49 -7.73
N ILE A 295 -8.99 -7.59 -7.33
CA ILE A 295 -9.51 -8.48 -6.29
C ILE A 295 -8.93 -8.06 -4.93
N PRO A 296 -9.75 -7.66 -3.93
CA PRO A 296 -9.28 -7.39 -2.58
C PRO A 296 -9.02 -8.69 -1.82
N LEU A 297 -7.84 -8.79 -1.21
CA LEU A 297 -7.38 -9.93 -0.40
C LEU A 297 -7.21 -9.55 1.08
N LYS A 298 -8.02 -8.60 1.57
CA LYS A 298 -7.92 -8.09 2.95
C LYS A 298 -8.15 -9.23 3.95
N ASN A 299 -7.19 -9.39 4.88
CA ASN A 299 -7.30 -10.32 6.01
C ASN A 299 -7.33 -11.82 5.60
N THR A 300 -6.91 -12.16 4.39
CA THR A 300 -6.81 -13.55 3.94
C THR A 300 -5.49 -14.19 4.41
N SER A 301 -5.48 -15.52 4.47
CA SER A 301 -4.30 -16.35 4.71
C SER A 301 -3.18 -16.12 3.69
N SER A 302 -2.01 -16.74 3.90
CA SER A 302 -0.84 -16.61 3.02
C SER A 302 -1.06 -17.16 1.60
N LEU A 303 -2.14 -17.91 1.36
CA LEU A 303 -2.44 -18.58 0.10
C LEU A 303 -3.93 -18.50 -0.22
N VAL A 304 -4.23 -18.29 -1.50
CA VAL A 304 -5.61 -18.28 -2.03
C VAL A 304 -5.71 -19.18 -3.24
N LEU A 305 -6.86 -19.83 -3.38
CA LEU A 305 -7.25 -20.54 -4.59
C LEU A 305 -8.10 -19.59 -5.43
N ILE A 306 -7.77 -19.47 -6.71
CA ILE A 306 -8.46 -18.62 -7.68
C ILE A 306 -8.95 -19.50 -8.81
N ARG A 307 -10.24 -19.43 -9.13
CA ARG A 307 -10.84 -20.21 -10.21
C ARG A 307 -11.58 -19.28 -11.16
N ALA A 308 -11.34 -19.45 -12.46
CA ALA A 308 -12.01 -18.66 -13.50
C ALA A 308 -12.67 -19.60 -14.52
N LYS A 309 -13.89 -19.26 -14.93
CA LYS A 309 -14.63 -19.97 -15.99
C LYS A 309 -14.82 -19.07 -17.20
N PHE A 310 -14.56 -19.64 -18.36
CA PHE A 310 -14.67 -18.98 -19.65
C PHE A 310 -15.68 -19.74 -20.53
N VAL A 311 -16.66 -19.03 -21.06
CA VAL A 311 -17.72 -19.60 -21.90
C VAL A 311 -17.91 -18.70 -23.12
N TYR A 312 -17.88 -19.28 -24.32
CA TYR A 312 -18.15 -18.56 -25.57
C TYR A 312 -19.46 -19.00 -26.21
N LYS A 313 -19.59 -20.29 -26.55
CA LYS A 313 -20.78 -20.91 -27.17
C LYS A 313 -21.41 -20.07 -28.29
N ASN A 314 -20.57 -19.42 -29.09
CA ASN A 314 -20.98 -18.57 -30.21
C ASN A 314 -21.95 -17.45 -29.83
N TYR A 315 -21.78 -16.82 -28.66
CA TYR A 315 -22.68 -15.75 -28.19
C TYR A 315 -22.76 -14.55 -29.15
N ASP A 316 -21.72 -14.33 -29.97
CA ASP A 316 -21.62 -13.22 -30.91
C ASP A 316 -22.08 -13.58 -32.35
N GLY A 317 -22.43 -14.84 -32.59
CA GLY A 317 -22.86 -15.33 -33.91
C GLY A 317 -21.75 -15.38 -34.98
N LEU A 318 -20.48 -15.15 -34.63
CA LEU A 318 -19.38 -15.08 -35.60
C LEU A 318 -18.77 -16.44 -35.94
N GLY A 319 -19.03 -17.47 -35.13
CA GLY A 319 -18.48 -18.82 -35.31
C GLY A 319 -16.95 -18.87 -35.16
N LYS A 320 -16.36 -17.90 -34.47
CA LYS A 320 -14.90 -17.74 -34.31
C LYS A 320 -14.54 -17.71 -32.83
N PRO A 321 -14.34 -18.89 -32.20
CA PRO A 321 -14.01 -18.95 -30.78
C PRO A 321 -12.70 -18.21 -30.47
N PRO A 322 -12.65 -17.43 -29.38
CA PRO A 322 -11.48 -16.64 -29.06
C PRO A 322 -10.37 -17.46 -28.39
N SER A 323 -9.14 -17.03 -28.58
CA SER A 323 -7.96 -17.51 -27.86
C SER A 323 -7.15 -16.32 -27.33
N PHE A 324 -6.90 -16.34 -26.03
CA PHE A 324 -6.31 -15.23 -25.28
C PHE A 324 -5.57 -15.75 -24.04
N SER A 325 -4.65 -14.96 -23.49
CA SER A 325 -3.89 -15.34 -22.29
C SER A 325 -4.50 -14.72 -21.04
N VAL A 326 -4.27 -15.34 -19.90
CA VAL A 326 -4.70 -14.85 -18.59
C VAL A 326 -3.50 -14.67 -17.67
N SER A 327 -3.51 -13.59 -16.89
CA SER A 327 -2.45 -13.29 -15.95
C SER A 327 -2.97 -13.06 -14.54
N LEU A 328 -2.18 -13.47 -13.56
CA LEU A 328 -2.36 -13.18 -12.14
C LEU A 328 -1.14 -12.39 -11.67
N GLY A 329 -1.36 -11.17 -11.18
CA GLY A 329 -0.27 -10.26 -10.85
C GLY A 329 0.67 -10.07 -12.05
N THR A 330 1.96 -10.34 -11.85
CA THR A 330 3.00 -10.27 -12.88
C THR A 330 3.13 -11.53 -13.74
N ALA A 331 2.50 -12.64 -13.38
CA ALA A 331 2.67 -13.92 -14.06
C ALA A 331 1.58 -14.19 -15.11
N ILE A 332 1.96 -14.61 -16.31
CA ILE A 332 1.01 -15.23 -17.26
C ILE A 332 0.78 -16.66 -16.78
N VAL A 333 -0.45 -16.95 -16.34
CA VAL A 333 -0.77 -18.22 -15.69
C VAL A 333 -1.42 -19.24 -16.62
N GLY A 334 -1.88 -18.82 -17.80
CA GLY A 334 -2.44 -19.76 -18.77
C GLY A 334 -2.86 -19.12 -20.08
N THR A 335 -3.17 -19.97 -21.05
CA THR A 335 -3.77 -19.58 -22.34
C THR A 335 -5.12 -20.27 -22.49
N ILE A 336 -6.14 -19.47 -22.73
CA ILE A 336 -7.51 -19.92 -22.98
C ILE A 336 -7.69 -20.11 -24.48
N ASP A 337 -8.20 -21.27 -24.87
CA ASP A 337 -8.47 -21.61 -26.27
C ASP A 337 -9.84 -22.28 -26.36
N LEU A 338 -10.87 -21.43 -26.54
CA LEU A 338 -12.27 -21.87 -26.58
C LEU A 338 -12.61 -22.60 -27.89
N ALA A 339 -11.66 -22.74 -28.82
CA ALA A 339 -11.82 -23.64 -29.97
C ALA A 339 -11.61 -25.10 -29.57
N LYS A 340 -10.75 -25.35 -28.58
CA LYS A 340 -10.44 -26.70 -28.08
C LYS A 340 -11.40 -27.11 -26.96
N ASN A 341 -11.53 -26.25 -25.94
CA ASN A 341 -12.31 -26.53 -24.74
C ASN A 341 -13.29 -25.36 -24.48
N ASP A 342 -14.59 -25.57 -24.68
CA ASP A 342 -15.63 -24.61 -24.35
C ASP A 342 -16.80 -25.34 -23.68
N PRO A 343 -17.10 -25.09 -22.39
CA PRO A 343 -16.46 -24.14 -21.49
C PRO A 343 -15.07 -24.59 -20.98
N GLN A 344 -14.17 -23.65 -20.73
CA GLN A 344 -12.85 -23.90 -20.10
C GLN A 344 -12.87 -23.36 -18.66
N ILE A 345 -12.34 -24.14 -17.71
CA ILE A 345 -12.19 -23.75 -16.30
C ILE A 345 -10.72 -23.86 -15.92
N GLU A 346 -10.16 -22.78 -15.41
CA GLU A 346 -8.79 -22.75 -14.90
C GLU A 346 -8.81 -22.50 -13.40
N GLU A 347 -7.89 -23.14 -12.67
CA GLU A 347 -7.74 -22.98 -11.23
C GLU A 347 -6.27 -22.84 -10.85
N PHE A 348 -5.99 -21.89 -9.97
CA PHE A 348 -4.64 -21.52 -9.56
C PHE A 348 -4.56 -21.44 -8.03
N VAL A 349 -3.43 -21.87 -7.47
CA VAL A 349 -3.04 -21.57 -6.08
C VAL A 349 -2.01 -20.45 -6.12
N TRP A 350 -2.31 -19.34 -5.45
CA TRP A 350 -1.56 -18.11 -5.53
C TRP A 350 -1.06 -17.63 -4.14
N PRO A 351 0.23 -17.28 -4.00
CA PRO A 351 0.76 -16.70 -2.77
C PRO A 351 0.31 -15.24 -2.59
N VAL A 352 -0.21 -14.91 -1.41
CA VAL A 352 -0.69 -13.56 -1.10
C VAL A 352 0.45 -12.69 -0.57
N SER A 353 0.91 -11.75 -1.39
CA SER A 353 1.94 -10.75 -1.04
C SER A 353 1.39 -9.32 -0.85
N LYS A 354 0.24 -9.02 -1.44
CA LYS A 354 -0.39 -7.69 -1.48
C LYS A 354 -1.85 -7.74 -1.01
N GLU A 355 -2.39 -6.58 -0.60
CA GLU A 355 -3.80 -6.44 -0.22
C GLU A 355 -4.77 -6.53 -1.41
N THR A 356 -4.26 -6.37 -2.63
CA THR A 356 -5.04 -6.46 -3.87
C THR A 356 -4.29 -7.30 -4.89
N LEU A 357 -5.01 -8.16 -5.61
CA LEU A 357 -4.48 -8.98 -6.70
C LEU A 357 -5.19 -8.65 -8.01
N SER A 358 -4.41 -8.44 -9.06
CA SER A 358 -4.92 -8.21 -10.41
C SER A 358 -5.09 -9.52 -11.16
N PHE A 359 -6.30 -9.81 -11.63
CA PHE A 359 -6.58 -10.90 -12.57
C PHE A 359 -6.88 -10.30 -13.93
N CYS A 360 -6.04 -10.52 -14.94
CA CYS A 360 -6.17 -9.84 -16.22
C CYS A 360 -6.37 -10.77 -17.41
N LEU A 361 -7.16 -10.30 -18.37
CA LEU A 361 -7.33 -10.92 -19.68
C LEU A 361 -6.46 -10.19 -20.71
N LEU A 362 -5.66 -10.95 -21.44
CA LEU A 362 -4.70 -10.48 -22.43
C LEU A 362 -5.14 -10.93 -23.83
N GLY A 363 -5.78 -10.01 -24.56
CA GLY A 363 -6.23 -10.26 -25.93
C GLY A 363 -5.07 -10.49 -26.88
N VAL A 364 -5.15 -11.53 -27.72
CA VAL A 364 -4.17 -11.80 -28.78
C VAL A 364 -4.70 -11.26 -30.10
N ARG A 365 -3.84 -10.55 -30.84
CA ARG A 365 -4.22 -9.92 -32.11
C ARG A 365 -4.78 -10.95 -33.09
N ARG A 366 -5.96 -10.67 -33.66
CA ARG A 366 -6.71 -11.52 -34.61
C ARG A 366 -7.21 -12.87 -34.06
N LYS A 367 -7.18 -13.10 -32.74
CA LYS A 367 -7.70 -14.33 -32.12
C LYS A 367 -8.99 -14.14 -31.31
N GLY A 368 -9.84 -13.19 -31.71
CA GLY A 368 -11.15 -12.95 -31.06
C GLY A 368 -11.07 -12.16 -29.75
N ALA A 369 -12.24 -11.84 -29.20
CA ALA A 369 -12.39 -11.02 -28.00
C ALA A 369 -12.32 -11.88 -26.71
N PRO A 370 -11.51 -11.52 -25.71
CA PRO A 370 -11.52 -12.21 -24.42
C PRO A 370 -12.90 -12.16 -23.76
N VAL A 371 -13.31 -13.28 -23.16
CA VAL A 371 -14.61 -13.45 -22.50
C VAL A 371 -14.43 -14.20 -21.19
N ILE A 372 -15.14 -13.79 -20.13
CA ILE A 372 -15.14 -14.44 -18.81
C ILE A 372 -16.55 -14.51 -18.25
N SER A 373 -16.88 -15.61 -17.58
CA SER A 373 -18.21 -15.87 -17.03
C SER A 373 -18.26 -15.89 -15.51
N SER A 374 -17.21 -16.40 -14.86
CA SER A 374 -17.12 -16.36 -13.41
C SER A 374 -15.69 -16.27 -12.91
N LEU A 375 -15.53 -15.68 -11.73
CA LEU A 375 -14.27 -15.57 -11.01
C LEU A 375 -14.50 -15.84 -9.52
N GLU A 376 -13.84 -16.85 -8.98
CA GLU A 376 -13.99 -17.31 -7.60
C GLU A 376 -12.65 -17.21 -6.86
N VAL A 377 -12.67 -16.77 -5.61
CA VAL A 377 -11.51 -16.70 -4.72
C VAL A 377 -11.84 -17.39 -3.40
N ARG A 378 -10.96 -18.30 -2.97
CA ARG A 378 -11.11 -19.11 -1.76
C ARG A 378 -9.84 -19.03 -0.90
N PRO A 379 -9.91 -18.50 0.33
CA PRO A 379 -8.78 -18.52 1.25
C PRO A 379 -8.42 -19.95 1.68
N LEU A 380 -7.14 -20.29 1.63
CA LEU A 380 -6.62 -21.62 2.03
C LEU A 380 -5.98 -21.58 3.43
N PRO A 381 -5.83 -22.69 4.17
CA PRO A 381 -5.24 -22.66 5.50
C PRO A 381 -3.74 -22.30 5.45
N GLN A 382 -3.21 -21.73 6.54
CA GLN A 382 -1.81 -21.34 6.61
C GLN A 382 -0.89 -22.58 6.48
N GLY A 383 0.03 -22.55 5.52
CA GLY A 383 0.96 -23.66 5.28
C GLY A 383 0.44 -24.75 4.34
N ALA A 384 -0.77 -24.61 3.78
CA ALA A 384 -1.25 -25.37 2.63
C ALA A 384 -0.19 -25.41 1.52
N TYR A 385 -0.01 -26.54 0.83
CA TYR A 385 0.89 -26.68 -0.33
C TYR A 385 2.37 -26.30 -0.12
N THR A 386 2.83 -26.06 1.13
CA THR A 386 4.23 -25.66 1.41
C THR A 386 5.23 -26.81 1.39
N SER A 387 4.77 -28.07 1.42
CA SER A 387 5.63 -29.26 1.50
C SER A 387 6.13 -29.69 0.12
N GLY A 388 7.44 -29.71 -0.11
CA GLY A 388 8.04 -30.28 -1.33
C GLY A 388 8.19 -29.31 -2.51
N VAL A 389 7.80 -28.03 -2.35
CA VAL A 389 8.09 -26.95 -3.30
C VAL A 389 9.01 -25.94 -2.63
N GLU A 390 10.27 -25.90 -3.06
CA GLU A 390 11.22 -24.88 -2.61
C GLU A 390 10.81 -23.50 -3.16
N ASP A 391 10.81 -22.51 -2.28
CA ASP A 391 10.50 -21.09 -2.57
C ASP A 391 9.10 -20.84 -3.17
N PHE A 392 8.05 -21.22 -2.44
CA PHE A 392 6.67 -20.98 -2.87
C PHE A 392 6.30 -19.48 -2.98
N GLN A 393 7.07 -18.56 -2.37
CA GLN A 393 6.74 -17.13 -2.44
C GLN A 393 6.84 -16.57 -3.86
N HIS A 394 7.67 -17.19 -4.71
CA HIS A 394 7.87 -16.82 -6.10
C HIS A 394 7.28 -17.83 -7.08
N LYS A 395 6.39 -18.71 -6.63
CA LYS A 395 5.75 -19.74 -7.45
C LYS A 395 4.24 -19.76 -7.28
N SER A 396 3.54 -20.10 -8.35
CA SER A 396 2.12 -20.40 -8.37
C SER A 396 1.90 -21.83 -8.85
N LEU A 397 0.80 -22.46 -8.44
CA LEU A 397 0.41 -23.78 -8.92
C LEU A 397 -0.83 -23.66 -9.79
N ARG A 398 -0.77 -24.11 -11.04
CA ARG A 398 -1.94 -24.27 -11.91
C ARG A 398 -2.45 -25.70 -11.82
N LYS A 399 -3.74 -25.87 -11.54
CA LYS A 399 -4.37 -27.20 -11.41
C LYS A 399 -4.35 -27.93 -12.75
N ASN A 400 -3.78 -29.13 -12.78
CA ASN A 400 -3.91 -30.05 -13.90
C ASN A 400 -5.00 -31.09 -13.59
N HIS A 401 -4.82 -31.85 -12.50
CA HIS A 401 -5.78 -32.85 -12.03
C HIS A 401 -6.01 -32.74 -10.52
N ARG A 402 -7.27 -32.86 -10.06
CA ARG A 402 -7.61 -33.09 -8.65
C ARG A 402 -8.69 -34.16 -8.59
N ILE A 403 -8.30 -35.36 -8.20
CA ILE A 403 -9.08 -36.59 -8.38
C ILE A 403 -9.44 -37.19 -7.02
N ASN A 404 -10.72 -37.52 -6.84
CA ASN A 404 -11.19 -38.37 -5.75
C ASN A 404 -11.18 -39.84 -6.21
N CYS A 405 -10.28 -40.64 -5.65
CA CYS A 405 -10.05 -42.00 -6.11
C CYS A 405 -11.08 -42.97 -5.53
N GLY A 406 -11.71 -43.78 -6.38
CA GLY A 406 -12.76 -44.73 -6.00
C GLY A 406 -14.14 -44.09 -5.82
N TYR A 407 -14.30 -42.81 -6.15
CA TYR A 407 -15.59 -42.14 -6.12
C TYR A 407 -16.24 -42.14 -7.50
N THR A 408 -17.49 -42.56 -7.59
CA THR A 408 -18.17 -42.80 -8.88
C THR A 408 -19.21 -41.74 -9.24
N ASN A 409 -19.49 -40.77 -8.36
CA ASN A 409 -20.64 -39.89 -8.50
C ASN A 409 -20.26 -38.43 -8.81
N GLY A 410 -19.74 -38.18 -10.01
CA GLY A 410 -19.43 -36.82 -10.47
C GLY A 410 -18.34 -36.12 -9.63
N SER A 411 -18.45 -34.80 -9.47
CA SER A 411 -17.46 -34.00 -8.72
C SER A 411 -17.96 -33.60 -7.34
N LEU A 412 -17.10 -33.66 -6.32
CA LEU A 412 -17.36 -33.14 -4.97
C LEU A 412 -16.80 -31.73 -4.82
N ARG A 413 -17.56 -30.84 -4.17
CA ARG A 413 -17.14 -29.48 -3.79
C ARG A 413 -17.84 -29.04 -2.49
N TYR A 414 -17.84 -27.74 -2.19
CA TYR A 414 -18.61 -27.18 -1.07
C TYR A 414 -20.08 -27.66 -1.07
N PRO A 415 -20.65 -28.07 0.08
CA PRO A 415 -20.14 -27.96 1.44
C PRO A 415 -19.24 -29.11 1.93
N PHE A 416 -19.00 -30.15 1.12
CA PHE A 416 -18.21 -31.32 1.52
C PHE A 416 -16.70 -31.02 1.61
N ASP A 417 -16.20 -30.09 0.81
CA ASP A 417 -14.88 -29.48 1.00
C ASP A 417 -15.03 -28.06 1.57
N PRO A 418 -14.56 -27.78 2.81
CA PRO A 418 -14.68 -26.46 3.44
C PRO A 418 -13.94 -25.33 2.72
N TYR A 419 -13.02 -25.63 1.82
CA TYR A 419 -12.27 -24.66 1.01
C TYR A 419 -12.78 -24.57 -0.44
N ASP A 420 -13.90 -25.25 -0.74
CA ASP A 420 -14.53 -25.28 -2.07
C ASP A 420 -13.59 -25.70 -3.20
N ARG A 421 -12.66 -26.62 -2.91
CA ARG A 421 -11.91 -27.34 -3.94
C ARG A 421 -12.85 -28.29 -4.67
N ILE A 422 -12.70 -28.37 -5.99
CA ILE A 422 -13.42 -29.33 -6.82
C ILE A 422 -12.57 -30.59 -6.95
N TRP A 423 -13.14 -31.73 -6.55
CA TRP A 423 -12.57 -33.06 -6.65
C TRP A 423 -13.33 -33.88 -7.68
N ASP A 424 -12.69 -34.24 -8.79
CA ASP A 424 -13.31 -34.96 -9.89
C ASP A 424 -13.30 -36.48 -9.64
N SER A 425 -14.39 -37.18 -9.97
CA SER A 425 -14.45 -38.65 -9.91
C SER A 425 -13.45 -39.30 -10.87
N ASP A 426 -12.87 -40.43 -10.47
CA ASP A 426 -12.01 -41.24 -11.32
C ASP A 426 -12.78 -42.29 -12.16
N MET A 427 -14.08 -42.09 -12.38
CA MET A 427 -14.97 -43.03 -13.07
C MET A 427 -14.48 -43.41 -14.49
N ASN A 428 -13.88 -42.48 -15.23
CA ASN A 428 -13.42 -42.72 -16.60
C ASN A 428 -12.06 -43.45 -16.67
N TYR A 429 -11.41 -43.75 -15.54
CA TYR A 429 -10.13 -44.42 -15.51
C TYR A 429 -10.27 -45.95 -15.44
N THR A 430 -9.59 -46.63 -16.35
CA THR A 430 -9.54 -48.09 -16.42
C THR A 430 -8.30 -48.64 -15.70
N PRO A 431 -8.40 -49.75 -14.94
CA PRO A 431 -9.57 -50.61 -14.77
C PRO A 431 -10.59 -50.08 -13.75
N PHE A 432 -11.88 -50.28 -14.02
CA PHE A 432 -13.03 -49.70 -13.30
C PHE A 432 -13.32 -50.31 -11.91
N HIS A 433 -12.54 -51.28 -11.42
CA HIS A 433 -12.84 -51.94 -10.15
C HIS A 433 -12.68 -50.96 -8.97
N VAL A 434 -13.81 -50.65 -8.33
CA VAL A 434 -13.90 -49.83 -7.12
C VAL A 434 -14.15 -50.75 -5.93
N SER A 435 -13.33 -50.63 -4.89
CA SER A 435 -13.64 -51.18 -3.56
C SER A 435 -13.76 -50.01 -2.60
N ALA A 436 -14.99 -49.69 -2.17
CA ALA A 436 -15.20 -48.76 -1.07
C ALA A 436 -14.65 -49.39 0.23
N GLY A 437 -14.03 -48.58 1.10
CA GLY A 437 -13.45 -49.05 2.35
C GLY A 437 -14.46 -49.81 3.22
N PHE A 438 -13.99 -50.86 3.91
CA PHE A 438 -14.83 -51.71 4.76
C PHE A 438 -15.27 -51.03 6.07
N LYS A 439 -14.68 -49.86 6.41
CA LYS A 439 -15.02 -49.07 7.60
C LYS A 439 -15.30 -47.61 7.24
N ILE A 440 -16.52 -47.15 7.47
CA ILE A 440 -16.85 -45.72 7.47
C ILE A 440 -16.27 -45.13 8.76
N GLN A 441 -15.08 -44.53 8.68
CA GLN A 441 -14.49 -43.79 9.79
C GLN A 441 -14.78 -42.29 9.62
N HIS A 442 -15.34 -41.68 10.66
CA HIS A 442 -15.62 -40.25 10.71
C HIS A 442 -14.41 -39.42 11.19
N SER A 443 -13.40 -40.06 11.78
CA SER A 443 -12.20 -39.41 12.31
C SER A 443 -10.93 -40.19 11.92
N PHE A 444 -9.94 -39.49 11.37
CA PHE A 444 -8.63 -40.04 11.08
C PHE A 444 -7.55 -39.32 11.91
N ASN A 445 -6.50 -40.04 12.28
CA ASN A 445 -5.30 -39.45 12.87
C ASN A 445 -4.43 -38.89 11.73
N VAL A 446 -4.22 -37.58 11.73
CA VAL A 446 -3.42 -36.90 10.71
C VAL A 446 -1.94 -36.96 11.09
N SER A 447 -1.07 -37.35 10.16
CA SER A 447 0.38 -37.36 10.40
C SER A 447 0.90 -35.96 10.70
N GLU A 448 1.90 -35.81 11.59
CA GLU A 448 2.44 -34.51 12.00
C GLU A 448 3.01 -33.67 10.82
N SER A 449 3.37 -34.33 9.71
CA SER A 449 3.86 -33.71 8.47
C SER A 449 2.77 -33.05 7.61
N LEU A 450 1.50 -33.40 7.82
CA LEU A 450 0.40 -32.98 6.97
C LEU A 450 -0.33 -31.78 7.58
N LYS A 451 0.04 -30.57 7.13
CA LYS A 451 -0.60 -29.32 7.58
C LYS A 451 -2.04 -29.15 7.07
N GLU A 452 -2.34 -29.76 5.93
CA GLU A 452 -3.65 -29.72 5.29
C GLU A 452 -4.02 -31.11 4.75
N SER A 453 -5.15 -31.64 5.22
CA SER A 453 -5.72 -32.90 4.73
C SER A 453 -6.94 -32.66 3.82
N PRO A 454 -7.19 -33.55 2.86
CA PRO A 454 -8.49 -33.61 2.18
C PRO A 454 -9.63 -33.84 3.19
N PRO A 455 -10.88 -33.47 2.84
CA PRO A 455 -12.03 -33.69 3.72
C PRO A 455 -12.32 -35.19 3.93
N PRO A 456 -12.97 -35.59 5.04
CA PRO A 456 -13.32 -36.99 5.28
C PRO A 456 -14.13 -37.65 4.15
N ALA A 457 -14.99 -36.89 3.46
CA ALA A 457 -15.77 -37.37 2.32
C ALA A 457 -14.91 -37.85 1.14
N ILE A 458 -13.68 -37.35 1.01
CA ILE A 458 -12.71 -37.76 0.00
C ILE A 458 -11.88 -38.95 0.52
N LEU A 459 -11.51 -38.91 1.80
CA LEU A 459 -10.64 -39.93 2.42
C LEU A 459 -11.35 -41.28 2.68
N GLN A 460 -12.68 -41.30 2.71
CA GLN A 460 -13.47 -42.53 2.91
C GLN A 460 -13.53 -43.43 1.65
N THR A 461 -13.20 -42.89 0.49
CA THR A 461 -13.09 -43.65 -0.76
C THR A 461 -11.62 -43.88 -1.11
N ALA A 462 -11.33 -45.02 -1.72
CA ALA A 462 -10.05 -45.30 -2.33
C ALA A 462 -10.23 -46.16 -3.57
N ARG A 463 -9.29 -46.04 -4.51
CA ARG A 463 -9.14 -47.06 -5.56
C ARG A 463 -8.22 -48.16 -5.04
N VAL A 464 -8.73 -49.39 -5.04
CA VAL A 464 -8.02 -50.60 -4.62
C VAL A 464 -8.23 -51.67 -5.67
N LEU A 465 -7.14 -52.27 -6.14
CA LEU A 465 -7.21 -53.28 -7.19
C LEU A 465 -6.94 -54.68 -6.61
N ALA A 466 -7.98 -55.31 -6.08
CA ALA A 466 -7.88 -56.69 -5.60
C ALA A 466 -7.55 -57.63 -6.77
N ARG A 467 -6.50 -58.45 -6.65
CA ARG A 467 -6.00 -59.46 -7.62
C ARG A 467 -5.02 -58.97 -8.71
N ARG A 468 -4.58 -57.71 -8.70
CA ARG A 468 -3.45 -57.27 -9.54
C ARG A 468 -2.39 -56.61 -8.68
N ASP A 469 -1.13 -56.87 -9.00
CA ASP A 469 -0.01 -56.34 -8.24
C ASP A 469 0.33 -54.88 -8.61
N VAL A 470 -0.35 -54.30 -9.60
CA VAL A 470 -0.03 -52.97 -10.14
C VAL A 470 -1.30 -52.15 -10.35
N LEU A 471 -1.32 -50.93 -9.79
CA LEU A 471 -2.33 -49.91 -10.05
C LEU A 471 -1.68 -48.73 -10.78
N THR A 472 -2.21 -48.34 -11.93
CA THR A 472 -1.62 -47.29 -12.79
C THR A 472 -2.65 -46.23 -13.16
N TYR A 473 -2.29 -44.95 -12.98
CA TYR A 473 -2.99 -43.80 -13.51
C TYR A 473 -2.16 -43.15 -14.62
N ASN A 474 -2.75 -42.99 -15.79
CA ASN A 474 -2.16 -42.24 -16.89
C ASN A 474 -2.92 -40.92 -17.04
N LEU A 475 -2.26 -39.83 -16.69
CA LEU A 475 -2.78 -38.47 -16.72
C LEU A 475 -2.07 -37.68 -17.83
N SER A 476 -2.84 -37.15 -18.77
CA SER A 476 -2.33 -36.23 -19.78
C SER A 476 -2.06 -34.86 -19.16
N LEU A 477 -0.95 -34.23 -19.53
CA LEU A 477 -0.63 -32.85 -19.16
C LEU A 477 -0.79 -31.96 -20.39
N ASP A 478 -1.39 -30.77 -20.23
CA ASP A 478 -1.66 -29.84 -21.33
C ASP A 478 -0.39 -29.19 -21.92
N SER A 479 0.64 -29.04 -21.09
CA SER A 479 1.90 -28.39 -21.40
C SER A 479 3.08 -29.19 -20.84
N LEU A 480 4.24 -29.04 -21.48
CA LEU A 480 5.51 -29.47 -20.91
C LEU A 480 5.86 -28.52 -19.78
N GLY A 481 5.98 -29.02 -18.55
CA GLY A 481 6.28 -28.17 -17.40
C GLY A 481 6.76 -28.94 -16.18
N ASP A 482 7.19 -28.19 -15.18
CA ASP A 482 7.52 -28.72 -13.86
C ASP A 482 6.21 -29.06 -13.14
N CYS A 483 6.11 -30.29 -12.63
CA CYS A 483 4.89 -30.81 -12.04
C CYS A 483 5.10 -31.07 -10.54
N TYR A 484 4.11 -30.64 -9.77
CA TYR A 484 4.00 -30.92 -8.34
C TYR A 484 2.83 -31.88 -8.10
N ILE A 485 3.12 -33.04 -7.53
CA ILE A 485 2.20 -34.16 -7.38
C ILE A 485 2.02 -34.46 -5.90
N ILE A 486 0.77 -34.65 -5.48
CA ILE A 486 0.42 -35.06 -4.12
C ILE A 486 -0.44 -36.31 -4.20
N LEU A 487 0.00 -37.37 -3.54
CA LEU A 487 -0.77 -38.61 -3.39
C LEU A 487 -1.23 -38.72 -1.94
N TYR A 488 -2.53 -38.85 -1.73
CA TYR A 488 -3.14 -38.97 -0.41
C TYR A 488 -3.52 -40.42 -0.12
N PHE A 489 -3.18 -40.87 1.07
CA PHE A 489 -3.45 -42.22 1.56
C PHE A 489 -4.14 -42.16 2.92
N ALA A 490 -5.21 -42.93 3.08
CA ALA A 490 -5.91 -43.10 4.34
C ALA A 490 -6.13 -44.59 4.62
N GLY A 491 -5.82 -45.02 5.85
CA GLY A 491 -5.94 -46.43 6.25
C GLY A 491 -7.37 -46.92 6.44
N ILE A 492 -8.09 -47.13 5.33
CA ILE A 492 -9.50 -47.59 5.31
C ILE A 492 -9.65 -49.12 5.17
N LEU A 493 -8.56 -49.83 4.88
CA LEU A 493 -8.52 -51.29 4.78
C LEU A 493 -8.23 -51.93 6.15
N PRO A 494 -8.68 -53.17 6.41
CA PRO A 494 -8.38 -53.90 7.64
C PRO A 494 -6.93 -54.44 7.70
N VAL A 495 -6.15 -54.23 6.64
CA VAL A 495 -4.75 -54.67 6.48
C VAL A 495 -3.85 -53.46 6.27
N PHE A 496 -2.54 -53.66 6.39
CA PHE A 496 -1.53 -52.63 6.16
C PHE A 496 -0.88 -52.82 4.78
N PRO A 497 -1.44 -52.23 3.70
CA PRO A 497 -0.87 -52.38 2.38
C PRO A 497 0.48 -51.66 2.30
N SER A 498 1.46 -52.35 1.73
CA SER A 498 2.75 -51.80 1.39
C SER A 498 3.05 -51.95 -0.10
N PHE A 499 3.55 -50.87 -0.72
CA PHE A 499 3.79 -50.81 -2.15
C PHE A 499 4.85 -49.78 -2.50
N ASP A 500 5.50 -49.95 -3.65
CA ASP A 500 6.39 -48.98 -4.24
C ASP A 500 5.57 -47.96 -5.05
N VAL A 501 5.94 -46.68 -4.94
CA VAL A 501 5.36 -45.59 -5.71
C VAL A 501 6.32 -45.22 -6.83
N LEU A 502 5.87 -45.40 -8.07
CA LEU A 502 6.61 -45.06 -9.28
C LEU A 502 5.94 -43.89 -10.01
N ILE A 503 6.75 -42.93 -10.45
CA ILE A 503 6.32 -41.82 -11.30
C ILE A 503 7.08 -41.93 -12.61
N ASN A 504 6.36 -42.09 -13.74
CA ASN A 504 6.93 -42.32 -15.07
C ASN A 504 7.94 -43.48 -15.13
N GLY A 505 7.73 -44.52 -14.32
CA GLY A 505 8.58 -45.72 -14.27
C GLY A 505 9.78 -45.62 -13.31
N GLU A 506 10.04 -44.45 -12.71
CA GLU A 506 11.05 -44.29 -11.67
C GLU A 506 10.47 -44.51 -10.28
N VAL A 507 11.16 -45.27 -9.42
CA VAL A 507 10.75 -45.45 -8.01
C VAL A 507 11.04 -44.18 -7.24
N VAL A 508 9.99 -43.50 -6.77
CA VAL A 508 10.10 -42.28 -5.96
C VAL A 508 10.10 -42.61 -4.47
N GLN A 509 9.33 -43.61 -4.08
CA GLN A 509 9.27 -44.09 -2.70
C GLN A 509 9.12 -45.61 -2.71
N SER A 510 10.02 -46.31 -2.03
CA SER A 510 9.95 -47.76 -1.87
C SER A 510 9.25 -48.15 -0.57
N ASN A 511 8.57 -49.30 -0.59
CA ASN A 511 7.91 -49.94 0.54
C ASN A 511 7.04 -48.99 1.39
N TYR A 512 6.26 -48.13 0.72
CA TYR A 512 5.35 -47.19 1.38
C TYR A 512 4.20 -47.96 2.03
N THR A 513 4.06 -47.86 3.35
CA THR A 513 3.06 -48.61 4.12
C THR A 513 1.96 -47.69 4.62
N VAL A 514 0.70 -48.02 4.32
CA VAL A 514 -0.45 -47.26 4.82
C VAL A 514 -0.95 -47.86 6.14
N LYS A 515 -0.94 -47.06 7.21
CA LYS A 515 -1.40 -47.47 8.54
C LYS A 515 -2.90 -47.26 8.72
N THR A 516 -3.56 -48.18 9.41
CA THR A 516 -4.99 -48.09 9.74
C THR A 516 -5.31 -46.81 10.51
N SER A 517 -6.39 -46.13 10.13
CA SER A 517 -6.85 -44.88 10.77
C SER A 517 -5.85 -43.71 10.72
N GLU A 518 -4.75 -43.81 9.96
CA GLU A 518 -3.81 -42.71 9.72
C GLU A 518 -4.02 -42.12 8.32
N VAL A 519 -3.85 -40.80 8.20
CA VAL A 519 -3.83 -40.09 6.92
C VAL A 519 -2.45 -39.52 6.69
N SER A 520 -1.90 -39.81 5.52
CA SER A 520 -0.59 -39.37 5.09
C SER A 520 -0.64 -38.89 3.64
N ALA A 521 0.34 -38.07 3.26
CA ALA A 521 0.54 -37.67 1.88
C ALA A 521 1.99 -37.86 1.44
N LEU A 522 2.17 -38.18 0.17
CA LEU A 522 3.47 -38.19 -0.50
C LEU A 522 3.53 -37.03 -1.49
N HIS A 523 4.51 -36.15 -1.30
CA HIS A 523 4.74 -34.98 -2.14
C HIS A 523 5.91 -35.26 -3.09
N VAL A 524 5.72 -35.02 -4.39
CA VAL A 524 6.73 -35.29 -5.41
C VAL A 524 6.80 -34.11 -6.38
N THR A 525 8.01 -33.64 -6.67
CA THR A 525 8.27 -32.63 -7.70
C THR A 525 9.09 -33.24 -8.83
N ARG A 526 8.67 -33.03 -10.08
CA ARG A 526 9.33 -33.55 -11.28
C ARG A 526 9.42 -32.48 -12.36
N LYS A 527 10.58 -32.35 -13.00
CA LYS A 527 10.82 -31.32 -14.02
C LYS A 527 10.51 -31.81 -15.43
N GLY A 528 9.96 -30.92 -16.26
CA GLY A 528 9.79 -31.15 -17.71
C GLY A 528 8.97 -32.38 -18.10
N LEU A 529 7.84 -32.65 -17.43
CA LEU A 529 6.97 -33.79 -17.77
C LEU A 529 6.00 -33.45 -18.90
N LYS A 530 5.84 -34.37 -19.86
CA LYS A 530 4.83 -34.29 -20.94
C LYS A 530 3.58 -35.12 -20.66
N SER A 531 3.74 -36.20 -19.89
CA SER A 531 2.67 -37.07 -19.43
C SER A 531 3.01 -37.55 -18.03
N LEU A 532 1.99 -37.79 -17.21
CA LEU A 532 2.14 -38.24 -15.85
C LEU A 532 1.56 -39.65 -15.72
N ASN A 533 2.42 -40.64 -15.56
CA ASN A 533 2.09 -42.00 -15.22
C ASN A 533 2.43 -42.23 -13.74
N ILE A 534 1.41 -42.49 -12.92
CA ILE A 534 1.56 -42.84 -11.50
C ILE A 534 1.28 -44.32 -11.38
N THR A 535 2.27 -45.10 -10.96
CA THR A 535 2.16 -46.55 -10.80
C THR A 535 2.46 -46.95 -9.36
N LEU A 536 1.52 -47.67 -8.72
CA LEU A 536 1.69 -48.28 -7.41
C LEU A 536 1.90 -49.78 -7.59
N LYS A 537 3.08 -50.28 -7.22
CA LYS A 537 3.46 -51.69 -7.35
C LYS A 537 3.49 -52.36 -5.98
N THR A 538 2.70 -53.41 -5.84
CA THR A 538 2.48 -54.15 -4.60
C THR A 538 3.76 -54.77 -4.07
N ALA A 539 3.99 -54.59 -2.77
CA ALA A 539 4.96 -55.36 -1.99
C ALA A 539 4.24 -56.32 -1.02
N SER A 540 3.24 -55.84 -0.29
CA SER A 540 2.38 -56.64 0.60
C SER A 540 0.96 -56.10 0.62
N PHE A 541 -0.04 -56.97 0.41
CA PHE A 541 -1.45 -56.62 0.21
C PHE A 541 -1.71 -55.62 -0.94
N TYR A 542 -2.96 -55.46 -1.35
CA TYR A 542 -3.34 -54.68 -2.52
C TYR A 542 -3.03 -53.18 -2.37
N PRO A 543 -2.54 -52.51 -3.43
CA PRO A 543 -2.19 -51.10 -3.38
C PRO A 543 -3.45 -50.24 -3.34
N GLN A 544 -3.36 -49.09 -2.68
CA GLN A 544 -4.48 -48.18 -2.55
C GLN A 544 -4.06 -46.72 -2.70
N VAL A 545 -4.97 -45.88 -3.17
CA VAL A 545 -4.83 -44.42 -3.18
C VAL A 545 -6.21 -43.78 -3.00
N ASN A 546 -6.30 -42.74 -2.17
CA ASN A 546 -7.55 -42.09 -1.81
C ASN A 546 -7.79 -40.82 -2.64
N ALA A 547 -6.74 -40.05 -2.91
CA ALA A 547 -6.84 -38.84 -3.71
C ALA A 547 -5.52 -38.52 -4.41
N ILE A 548 -5.61 -37.86 -5.56
CA ILE A 548 -4.45 -37.41 -6.35
C ILE A 548 -4.63 -35.94 -6.69
N GLU A 549 -3.60 -35.15 -6.44
CA GLU A 549 -3.48 -33.79 -6.96
C GLU A 549 -2.23 -33.68 -7.83
N ALA A 550 -2.37 -33.04 -8.99
CA ALA A 550 -1.26 -32.73 -9.89
C ALA A 550 -1.39 -31.28 -10.36
N TYR A 551 -0.33 -30.52 -10.13
CA TYR A 551 -0.22 -29.11 -10.50
C TYR A 551 0.96 -28.89 -11.44
N GLU A 552 0.82 -27.92 -12.33
CA GLU A 552 1.92 -27.29 -13.06
C GLU A 552 2.48 -26.16 -12.19
N ILE A 553 3.80 -26.14 -11.98
CA ILE A 553 4.51 -25.09 -11.24
C ILE A 553 4.81 -23.95 -12.22
N LEU A 554 4.39 -22.75 -11.85
CA LEU A 554 4.61 -21.52 -12.62
C LEU A 554 5.46 -20.55 -11.80
N ASP A 555 6.52 -20.03 -12.40
CA ASP A 555 7.34 -19.00 -11.76
C ASP A 555 6.67 -17.63 -11.86
N ILE A 556 6.73 -16.86 -10.77
CA ILE A 556 6.18 -15.50 -10.69
C ILE A 556 7.30 -14.51 -10.99
N PRO A 557 7.22 -13.74 -12.09
CA PRO A 557 8.24 -12.73 -12.41
C PRO A 557 8.36 -11.68 -11.32
N LEU A 558 9.59 -11.18 -11.13
CA LEU A 558 9.87 -10.09 -10.20
C LEU A 558 9.15 -8.81 -10.64
N GLU A 559 8.67 -8.06 -9.65
CA GLU A 559 8.00 -6.78 -9.86
C GLU A 559 9.01 -5.63 -9.98
N ALA A 560 8.63 -4.58 -10.71
CA ALA A 560 9.38 -3.35 -10.76
C ALA A 560 9.40 -2.64 -9.39
N SER A 561 10.44 -1.85 -9.14
CA SER A 561 10.55 -1.09 -7.90
C SER A 561 9.35 -0.18 -7.68
N SER A 562 8.83 -0.12 -6.46
CA SER A 562 7.72 0.76 -6.09
C SER A 562 8.01 2.23 -6.38
N THR A 563 9.29 2.64 -6.34
CA THR A 563 9.72 4.00 -6.71
C THR A 563 9.48 4.28 -8.19
N THR A 564 9.89 3.36 -9.05
CA THR A 564 9.71 3.43 -10.51
C THR A 564 8.22 3.46 -10.87
N VAL A 565 7.41 2.58 -10.28
CA VAL A 565 5.96 2.55 -10.51
C VAL A 565 5.31 3.87 -10.08
N SER A 566 5.72 4.42 -8.93
CA SER A 566 5.19 5.69 -8.43
C SER A 566 5.60 6.87 -9.32
N ALA A 567 6.85 6.91 -9.78
CA ALA A 567 7.36 7.93 -10.68
C ALA A 567 6.59 7.93 -12.00
N LEU A 568 6.38 6.76 -12.60
CA LEU A 568 5.58 6.62 -13.82
C LEU A 568 4.11 7.04 -13.59
N GLY A 569 3.52 6.70 -12.44
CA GLY A 569 2.17 7.16 -12.09
C GLY A 569 2.04 8.69 -12.00
N VAL A 570 3.06 9.37 -11.46
CA VAL A 570 3.10 10.85 -11.42
C VAL A 570 3.30 11.43 -12.82
N ILE A 571 4.18 10.82 -13.64
CA ILE A 571 4.39 11.24 -15.03
C ILE A 571 3.07 11.15 -15.81
N GLN A 572 2.36 10.02 -15.71
CA GLN A 572 1.05 9.84 -16.35
C GLN A 572 0.06 10.94 -15.93
N GLN A 573 -0.07 11.22 -14.63
CA GLN A 573 -0.95 12.29 -14.13
C GLN A 573 -0.55 13.67 -14.67
N SER A 574 0.76 13.94 -14.81
CA SER A 574 1.26 15.21 -15.32
C SER A 574 1.01 15.41 -16.82
N THR A 575 0.97 14.32 -17.60
CA THR A 575 0.68 14.36 -19.04
C THR A 575 -0.80 14.52 -19.35
N GLY A 576 -1.68 14.10 -18.43
CA GLY A 576 -3.14 14.10 -18.66
C GLY A 576 -3.61 13.11 -19.73
N LEU A 577 -2.74 12.20 -20.18
CA LEU A 577 -3.05 11.16 -21.16
C LEU A 577 -3.33 9.83 -20.46
N GLU A 578 -4.40 9.16 -20.85
CA GLU A 578 -4.68 7.79 -20.42
C GLU A 578 -3.80 6.79 -21.18
N LEU A 579 -2.56 6.62 -20.73
CA LEU A 579 -1.59 5.69 -21.31
C LEU A 579 -1.88 4.20 -21.00
N GLY A 580 -2.97 3.90 -20.29
CA GLY A 580 -3.32 2.53 -19.89
C GLY A 580 -2.35 1.91 -18.87
N TRP A 581 -1.50 2.72 -18.25
CA TRP A 581 -0.54 2.34 -17.23
C TRP A 581 -1.26 1.99 -15.93
N GLU A 582 -1.39 0.69 -15.67
CA GLU A 582 -1.99 0.14 -14.46
C GLU A 582 -1.09 -0.97 -13.91
N ASP A 583 -1.05 -1.15 -12.59
CA ASP A 583 -0.27 -2.18 -11.88
C ASP A 583 1.25 -2.15 -12.17
N ASP A 584 1.86 -3.28 -12.56
CA ASP A 584 3.31 -3.37 -12.85
C ASP A 584 3.61 -2.94 -14.30
N PRO A 585 4.67 -2.11 -14.52
CA PRO A 585 5.03 -1.57 -15.83
C PRO A 585 5.71 -2.55 -16.79
N CYS A 586 6.30 -3.63 -16.28
CA CYS A 586 7.13 -4.54 -17.07
C CYS A 586 6.47 -5.90 -17.28
N SER A 587 5.74 -6.38 -16.28
CA SER A 587 5.15 -7.71 -16.24
C SER A 587 3.62 -7.65 -16.10
N PRO A 588 2.87 -8.60 -16.69
CA PRO A 588 3.31 -9.70 -17.56
C PRO A 588 3.72 -9.28 -18.98
N ILE A 589 3.34 -8.07 -19.39
CA ILE A 589 3.67 -7.46 -20.66
C ILE A 589 3.99 -6.00 -20.35
N SER A 590 5.05 -5.45 -20.95
CA SER A 590 5.42 -4.06 -20.72
C SER A 590 4.30 -3.12 -21.16
N TRP A 591 4.17 -1.99 -20.45
CA TRP A 591 3.24 -0.95 -20.84
C TRP A 591 3.56 -0.39 -22.21
N ASP A 592 2.54 0.14 -22.88
CA ASP A 592 2.75 0.94 -24.08
C ASP A 592 3.70 2.09 -23.74
N HIS A 593 4.67 2.35 -24.64
CA HIS A 593 5.71 3.37 -24.49
C HIS A 593 6.79 3.10 -23.43
N VAL A 594 6.79 1.91 -22.82
CA VAL A 594 7.79 1.49 -21.84
C VAL A 594 8.47 0.21 -22.32
N GLU A 595 9.81 0.22 -22.39
CA GLU A 595 10.58 -1.02 -22.58
C GLU A 595 11.22 -1.42 -21.25
N CYS A 596 11.24 -2.72 -20.98
CA CYS A 596 11.81 -3.27 -19.76
C CYS A 596 12.83 -4.38 -20.05
N GLU A 597 13.79 -4.51 -19.16
CA GLU A 597 14.74 -5.63 -19.09
C GLU A 597 14.50 -6.36 -17.75
N GLY A 598 13.74 -7.46 -17.79
CA GLY A 598 13.22 -8.10 -16.58
C GLY A 598 12.25 -7.17 -15.84
N SER A 599 12.55 -6.82 -14.59
CA SER A 599 11.76 -5.89 -13.78
C SER A 599 12.24 -4.42 -13.85
N LEU A 600 13.29 -4.13 -14.63
CA LEU A 600 13.88 -2.81 -14.75
C LEU A 600 13.30 -2.06 -15.95
N VAL A 601 12.85 -0.83 -15.73
CA VAL A 601 12.36 0.05 -16.80
C VAL A 601 13.56 0.72 -17.46
N THR A 602 13.84 0.36 -18.72
CA THR A 602 15.04 0.79 -19.44
C THR A 602 14.76 1.80 -20.54
N SER A 603 13.54 1.89 -21.06
CA SER A 603 13.15 2.89 -22.06
C SER A 603 11.83 3.54 -21.73
N LEU A 604 11.76 4.86 -21.95
CA LEU A 604 10.54 5.65 -21.83
C LEU A 604 10.36 6.53 -23.08
N GLU A 605 9.31 6.24 -23.85
CA GLU A 605 9.03 6.82 -25.16
C GLU A 605 7.79 7.72 -25.13
N LEU A 606 7.96 9.01 -24.83
CA LEU A 606 6.85 9.97 -24.70
C LEU A 606 6.89 11.09 -25.77
N PRO A 607 6.98 10.77 -27.08
CA PRO A 607 7.04 11.80 -28.12
C PRO A 607 5.66 12.45 -28.35
N ASN A 608 5.66 13.72 -28.74
CA ASN A 608 4.46 14.49 -29.11
C ASN A 608 3.46 14.74 -27.96
N ILE A 609 3.93 14.74 -26.71
CA ILE A 609 3.10 14.95 -25.50
C ILE A 609 3.39 16.32 -24.89
N ASN A 610 2.38 17.08 -24.45
CA ASN A 610 2.60 18.43 -23.92
C ASN A 610 3.16 18.44 -22.47
N LEU A 611 4.46 18.21 -22.32
CA LEU A 611 5.20 18.33 -21.07
C LEU A 611 5.78 19.76 -20.98
N ARG A 612 5.17 20.61 -20.15
CA ARG A 612 5.64 22.00 -19.97
C ARG A 612 7.07 22.10 -19.40
N SER A 613 7.48 21.10 -18.62
CA SER A 613 8.80 21.00 -17.98
C SER A 613 9.12 19.54 -17.62
N ILE A 614 10.41 19.19 -17.54
CA ILE A 614 10.87 17.91 -17.00
C ILE A 614 10.73 17.95 -15.47
N SER A 615 9.81 17.17 -14.91
CA SER A 615 9.59 17.07 -13.45
C SER A 615 10.74 16.31 -12.76
N PRO A 616 11.09 16.63 -11.49
CA PRO A 616 12.07 15.87 -10.69
C PRO A 616 11.87 14.35 -10.68
N THR A 617 10.62 13.90 -10.80
CA THR A 617 10.23 12.49 -10.86
C THR A 617 10.82 11.70 -12.04
N PHE A 618 11.23 12.36 -13.12
CA PHE A 618 11.97 11.66 -14.19
C PHE A 618 13.32 11.16 -13.68
N GLY A 619 13.94 11.89 -12.75
CA GLY A 619 15.18 11.49 -12.11
C GLY A 619 15.07 10.31 -11.14
N ASP A 620 13.85 9.86 -10.81
CA ASP A 620 13.62 8.67 -9.97
C ASP A 620 13.70 7.36 -10.78
N LEU A 621 13.76 7.43 -12.12
CA LEU A 621 13.87 6.28 -13.03
C LEU A 621 15.34 5.87 -13.22
N LEU A 622 16.02 5.46 -12.14
CA LEU A 622 17.48 5.28 -12.10
C LEU A 622 18.05 4.29 -13.13
N ASP A 623 17.26 3.28 -13.53
CA ASP A 623 17.65 2.23 -14.47
C ASP A 623 17.43 2.61 -15.96
N LEU A 624 16.98 3.84 -16.22
CA LEU A 624 16.60 4.27 -17.56
C LEU A 624 17.83 4.45 -18.47
N LYS A 625 17.83 3.74 -19.60
CA LYS A 625 18.85 3.80 -20.65
C LYS A 625 18.43 4.70 -21.81
N LYS A 626 17.13 4.79 -22.12
CA LYS A 626 16.60 5.62 -23.21
C LYS A 626 15.46 6.51 -22.72
N LEU A 627 15.54 7.80 -23.02
CA LEU A 627 14.49 8.77 -22.75
C LEU A 627 14.19 9.58 -24.02
N ASN A 628 12.97 9.47 -24.52
CA ASN A 628 12.50 10.23 -25.67
C ASN A 628 11.36 11.17 -25.27
N LEU A 629 11.66 12.47 -25.27
CA LEU A 629 10.71 13.58 -25.05
C LEU A 629 10.66 14.51 -26.28
N HIS A 630 10.80 13.93 -27.47
CA HIS A 630 10.68 14.65 -28.75
C HIS A 630 9.35 15.39 -28.85
N ASN A 631 9.38 16.66 -29.29
CA ASN A 631 8.21 17.48 -29.54
C ASN A 631 7.22 17.53 -28.36
N THR A 632 7.73 17.85 -27.18
CA THR A 632 6.93 17.87 -25.95
C THR A 632 6.60 19.26 -25.42
N SER A 633 6.93 20.32 -26.18
CA SER A 633 6.78 21.73 -25.76
C SER A 633 7.59 22.13 -24.53
N LEU A 634 8.63 21.36 -24.16
CA LEU A 634 9.54 21.67 -23.06
C LEU A 634 10.23 23.01 -23.29
N GLY A 635 10.36 23.83 -22.25
CA GLY A 635 11.04 25.12 -22.35
C GLY A 635 11.87 25.45 -21.13
N GLY A 636 12.73 26.47 -21.26
CA GLY A 636 13.68 26.84 -20.22
C GLY A 636 14.96 26.01 -20.27
N GLU A 637 15.56 25.77 -19.11
CA GLU A 637 16.82 25.03 -18.96
C GLU A 637 16.57 23.52 -18.84
N ILE A 638 17.48 22.71 -19.38
CA ILE A 638 17.47 21.26 -19.16
C ILE A 638 17.90 20.97 -17.71
N GLN A 639 16.98 20.45 -16.91
CA GLN A 639 17.19 20.14 -15.50
C GLN A 639 16.44 18.86 -15.13
N ASN A 640 16.71 18.33 -13.93
CA ASN A 640 16.12 17.13 -13.33
C ASN A 640 16.49 15.81 -14.02
N LEU A 641 17.66 15.75 -14.66
CA LEU A 641 18.16 14.54 -15.31
C LEU A 641 19.45 14.00 -14.68
N GLY A 642 20.11 14.77 -13.80
CA GLY A 642 21.45 14.43 -13.30
C GLY A 642 21.58 13.12 -12.50
N SER A 643 20.47 12.54 -12.03
CA SER A 643 20.47 11.23 -11.35
C SER A 643 20.46 10.03 -12.30
N LEU A 644 20.18 10.23 -13.60
CA LEU A 644 20.04 9.17 -14.60
C LEU A 644 21.39 8.71 -15.17
N GLN A 645 22.28 8.21 -14.31
CA GLN A 645 23.66 7.88 -14.67
C GLN A 645 23.77 6.74 -15.69
N HIS A 646 22.74 5.91 -15.85
CA HIS A 646 22.68 4.82 -16.83
C HIS A 646 22.10 5.24 -18.20
N LEU A 647 21.76 6.53 -18.37
CA LEU A 647 21.14 7.01 -19.60
C LEU A 647 22.13 7.00 -20.76
N GLU A 648 21.80 6.26 -21.81
CA GLU A 648 22.59 6.12 -23.04
C GLU A 648 22.04 7.00 -24.17
N LYS A 649 20.72 7.16 -24.26
CA LYS A 649 20.07 7.92 -25.34
C LYS A 649 19.07 8.93 -24.79
N LEU A 650 19.29 10.20 -25.09
CA LEU A 650 18.42 11.31 -24.71
C LEU A 650 17.97 12.07 -25.95
N ASN A 651 16.67 12.04 -26.23
CA ASN A 651 16.06 12.80 -27.31
C ASN A 651 15.16 13.91 -26.74
N LEU A 652 15.59 15.16 -26.90
CA LEU A 652 14.89 16.38 -26.50
C LEU A 652 14.61 17.30 -27.70
N SER A 653 14.64 16.74 -28.91
CA SER A 653 14.45 17.48 -30.15
C SER A 653 13.06 18.11 -30.29
N PHE A 654 12.94 19.15 -31.12
CA PHE A 654 11.68 19.86 -31.42
C PHE A 654 10.98 20.44 -30.19
N ASN A 655 11.77 20.98 -29.24
CA ASN A 655 11.25 21.64 -28.06
C ASN A 655 11.52 23.16 -28.09
N ARG A 656 11.34 23.84 -26.96
CA ARG A 656 11.54 25.29 -26.77
C ARG A 656 12.62 25.58 -25.72
N LEU A 657 13.57 24.65 -25.55
CA LEU A 657 14.66 24.74 -24.57
C LEU A 657 15.60 25.91 -24.91
N THR A 658 16.12 26.59 -23.89
CA THR A 658 16.94 27.81 -24.05
C THR A 658 18.38 27.65 -23.55
N THR A 659 18.65 26.75 -22.61
CA THR A 659 19.99 26.54 -22.02
C THR A 659 20.25 25.06 -21.70
N PHE A 660 21.53 24.65 -21.73
CA PHE A 660 21.97 23.25 -21.56
C PHE A 660 21.86 22.69 -20.13
N GLY A 661 21.96 23.53 -19.09
CA GLY A 661 21.97 23.08 -17.69
C GLY A 661 23.21 22.28 -17.26
N SER A 662 23.47 22.22 -15.96
CA SER A 662 24.58 21.46 -15.38
C SER A 662 24.30 19.95 -15.28
N ASP A 663 23.04 19.54 -15.40
CA ASP A 663 22.64 18.14 -15.20
C ASP A 663 23.19 17.20 -16.27
N LEU A 664 23.44 17.71 -17.49
CA LEU A 664 24.03 16.93 -18.58
C LEU A 664 25.45 16.44 -18.25
N GLU A 665 26.18 17.14 -17.37
CA GLU A 665 27.54 16.80 -16.94
C GLU A 665 27.57 15.49 -16.12
N SER A 666 26.44 15.12 -15.51
CA SER A 666 26.35 13.92 -14.67
C SER A 666 26.03 12.64 -15.45
N LEU A 667 25.71 12.76 -16.75
CA LEU A 667 25.24 11.65 -17.60
C LEU A 667 26.41 10.90 -18.26
N VAL A 668 27.29 10.31 -17.46
CA VAL A 668 28.57 9.73 -17.91
C VAL A 668 28.46 8.61 -18.96
N ASN A 669 27.32 7.92 -19.04
CA ASN A 669 27.08 6.84 -20.00
C ASN A 669 26.36 7.30 -21.28
N LEU A 670 26.13 8.61 -21.46
CA LEU A 670 25.37 9.14 -22.58
C LEU A 670 26.12 8.94 -23.90
N GLN A 671 25.46 8.27 -24.84
CA GLN A 671 25.97 7.97 -26.19
C GLN A 671 25.34 8.84 -27.26
N VAL A 672 24.04 9.15 -27.12
CA VAL A 672 23.28 9.95 -28.09
C VAL A 672 22.56 11.07 -27.38
N LEU A 673 22.84 12.32 -27.78
CA LEU A 673 22.14 13.52 -27.34
C LEU A 673 21.56 14.27 -28.54
N ASP A 674 20.24 14.25 -28.67
CA ASP A 674 19.52 14.99 -29.71
C ASP A 674 18.80 16.22 -29.14
N LEU A 675 19.29 17.41 -29.53
CA LEU A 675 18.79 18.72 -29.13
C LEU A 675 18.34 19.56 -30.35
N GLN A 676 18.19 18.95 -31.52
CA GLN A 676 17.82 19.68 -32.74
C GLN A 676 16.50 20.45 -32.59
N HIS A 677 16.35 21.55 -33.32
CA HIS A 677 15.13 22.35 -33.35
C HIS A 677 14.67 22.82 -31.95
N ASN A 678 15.58 23.48 -31.22
CA ASN A 678 15.30 24.13 -29.95
C ASN A 678 15.59 25.64 -30.05
N ARG A 679 15.64 26.35 -28.91
CA ARG A 679 15.98 27.78 -28.82
C ARG A 679 17.25 27.99 -27.99
N LEU A 680 18.15 26.99 -27.97
CA LEU A 680 19.38 27.05 -27.19
C LEU A 680 20.21 28.24 -27.65
N GLN A 681 20.65 29.06 -26.70
CA GLN A 681 21.38 30.31 -26.97
C GLN A 681 22.69 30.36 -26.19
N GLY A 682 23.66 31.15 -26.67
CA GLY A 682 25.00 31.23 -26.10
C GLY A 682 25.99 30.26 -26.76
N THR A 683 27.07 29.95 -26.05
CA THR A 683 28.12 29.02 -26.49
C THR A 683 27.83 27.59 -26.04
N VAL A 684 28.38 26.60 -26.74
CA VAL A 684 28.34 25.20 -26.32
C VAL A 684 29.31 25.01 -25.14
N PRO A 685 28.89 24.41 -24.01
CA PRO A 685 29.73 24.26 -22.83
C PRO A 685 30.83 23.19 -23.03
N ASP A 686 32.02 23.46 -22.50
CA ASP A 686 33.18 22.55 -22.58
C ASP A 686 32.92 21.19 -21.92
N SER A 687 32.04 21.16 -20.91
CA SER A 687 31.69 19.97 -20.13
C SER A 687 30.99 18.88 -20.95
N LEU A 688 30.35 19.21 -22.08
CA LEU A 688 29.83 18.19 -23.00
C LEU A 688 30.95 17.35 -23.63
N GLY A 689 32.17 17.89 -23.71
CA GLY A 689 33.33 17.13 -24.15
C GLY A 689 33.89 16.19 -23.09
N GLU A 690 33.47 16.29 -21.82
CA GLU A 690 33.88 15.36 -20.76
C GLU A 690 33.12 14.02 -20.81
N LEU A 691 32.05 13.94 -21.62
CA LEU A 691 31.26 12.72 -21.83
C LEU A 691 31.98 11.78 -22.81
N GLU A 692 32.82 10.88 -22.29
CA GLU A 692 33.68 9.99 -23.09
C GLU A 692 32.93 9.02 -24.00
N ASN A 693 31.71 8.62 -23.61
CA ASN A 693 30.88 7.67 -24.35
C ASN A 693 30.01 8.31 -25.44
N LEU A 694 30.03 9.64 -25.59
CA LEU A 694 29.17 10.35 -26.52
C LEU A 694 29.61 10.11 -27.97
N HIS A 695 28.72 9.59 -28.79
CA HIS A 695 28.94 9.29 -30.21
C HIS A 695 28.18 10.24 -31.15
N LEU A 696 27.04 10.76 -30.72
CA LEU A 696 26.23 11.69 -31.51
C LEU A 696 25.75 12.85 -30.65
N LEU A 697 26.11 14.07 -31.06
CA LEU A 697 25.61 15.32 -30.51
C LEU A 697 24.93 16.14 -31.62
N ASN A 698 23.60 16.18 -31.59
CA ASN A 698 22.83 16.94 -32.57
C ASN A 698 22.36 18.28 -31.99
N LEU A 699 22.90 19.39 -32.50
CA LEU A 699 22.61 20.77 -32.10
C LEU A 699 21.93 21.58 -33.22
N GLU A 700 21.49 20.93 -34.30
CA GLU A 700 20.99 21.61 -35.49
C GLU A 700 19.79 22.52 -35.19
N ASN A 701 19.69 23.63 -35.93
CA ASN A 701 18.56 24.55 -35.86
C ASN A 701 18.28 25.09 -34.45
N ASN A 702 19.30 25.70 -33.83
CA ASN A 702 19.24 26.41 -32.55
C ASN A 702 19.63 27.90 -32.72
N ARG A 703 19.90 28.61 -31.62
CA ARG A 703 20.40 30.01 -31.59
C ARG A 703 21.79 30.10 -30.97
N LEU A 704 22.58 29.03 -31.11
CA LEU A 704 23.92 28.94 -30.56
C LEU A 704 24.89 29.75 -31.44
N GLN A 705 25.92 30.31 -30.80
CA GLN A 705 26.93 31.14 -31.46
C GLN A 705 28.30 30.98 -30.79
N GLY A 706 29.37 31.21 -31.56
CA GLY A 706 30.76 31.13 -31.08
C GLY A 706 31.48 29.85 -31.50
N ALA A 707 32.73 29.71 -31.08
CA ALA A 707 33.55 28.53 -31.40
C ALA A 707 33.10 27.29 -30.60
N LEU A 708 33.18 26.12 -31.22
CA LEU A 708 32.97 24.85 -30.52
C LEU A 708 34.16 24.54 -29.59
N PRO A 709 33.91 24.06 -28.37
CA PRO A 709 34.93 23.54 -27.46
C PRO A 709 35.90 22.57 -28.13
N PRO A 710 37.23 22.72 -27.99
CA PRO A 710 38.20 21.74 -28.51
C PRO A 710 37.99 20.33 -27.94
N SER A 711 37.41 20.23 -26.74
CA SER A 711 37.06 18.95 -26.09
C SER A 711 36.08 18.10 -26.90
N LEU A 712 35.30 18.70 -27.81
CA LEU A 712 34.35 18.01 -28.69
C LEU A 712 34.97 17.57 -30.03
N ASN A 713 36.21 17.97 -30.34
CA ASN A 713 36.88 17.60 -31.59
C ASN A 713 37.57 16.24 -31.48
N ARG A 714 36.80 15.15 -31.55
CA ARG A 714 37.28 13.76 -31.47
C ARG A 714 36.71 12.92 -32.61
N GLU A 715 37.50 11.99 -33.14
CA GLU A 715 37.09 11.14 -34.28
C GLU A 715 35.87 10.25 -33.98
N SER A 716 35.61 9.95 -32.70
CA SER A 716 34.52 9.09 -32.24
C SER A 716 33.17 9.80 -32.06
N LEU A 717 33.13 11.14 -32.20
CA LEU A 717 31.95 11.96 -31.92
C LEU A 717 31.48 12.70 -33.18
N GLU A 718 30.26 12.40 -33.62
CA GLU A 718 29.57 13.14 -34.67
C GLU A 718 28.85 14.35 -34.06
N VAL A 719 29.29 15.57 -34.40
CA VAL A 719 28.63 16.82 -33.97
C VAL A 719 27.92 17.47 -35.14
N ARG A 720 26.59 17.61 -35.06
CA ARG A 720 25.78 18.29 -36.08
C ARG A 720 25.41 19.69 -35.62
N THR A 721 25.84 20.73 -36.35
CA THR A 721 25.66 22.13 -35.94
C THR A 721 24.91 23.01 -36.94
N SER A 722 24.44 22.44 -38.05
CA SER A 722 23.79 23.19 -39.13
C SER A 722 22.61 24.06 -38.63
N GLY A 723 22.37 25.21 -39.25
CA GLY A 723 21.29 26.12 -38.85
C GLY A 723 21.56 26.99 -37.61
N ASN A 724 22.79 27.00 -37.07
CA ASN A 724 23.24 27.93 -36.04
C ASN A 724 24.15 29.03 -36.62
N LEU A 725 24.19 30.21 -35.99
CA LEU A 725 25.03 31.32 -36.46
C LEU A 725 26.47 31.07 -36.01
N CYS A 726 27.39 30.87 -36.96
CA CYS A 726 28.82 30.91 -36.67
C CYS A 726 29.36 29.81 -35.71
N LEU A 727 28.68 28.65 -35.63
CA LEU A 727 29.05 27.56 -34.73
C LEU A 727 29.95 26.52 -35.42
N SER A 728 31.28 26.67 -35.28
CA SER A 728 32.27 25.75 -35.85
C SER A 728 33.54 25.64 -35.00
N PHE A 729 34.40 24.65 -35.26
CA PHE A 729 35.72 24.51 -34.61
C PHE A 729 36.76 25.55 -35.07
N SER A 730 36.45 26.36 -36.09
CA SER A 730 37.34 27.40 -36.61
C SER A 730 36.75 28.79 -36.36
N ALA A 731 37.47 29.63 -35.61
CA ALA A 731 37.07 31.01 -35.30
C ALA A 731 37.18 31.98 -36.49
N MET A 732 37.65 31.53 -37.66
CA MET A 732 37.94 32.41 -38.81
C MET A 732 36.71 32.75 -39.67
N ALA A 733 35.53 32.16 -39.42
CA ALA A 733 34.37 32.28 -40.31
C ALA A 733 33.30 33.32 -39.89
N CYS A 734 33.62 34.25 -38.98
CA CYS A 734 32.61 35.16 -38.39
C CYS A 734 32.87 36.66 -38.58
N ASN A 735 33.94 37.02 -39.29
CA ASN A 735 34.38 38.41 -39.39
C ASN A 735 33.92 39.18 -40.64
N ASP A 736 32.91 38.71 -41.38
CA ASP A 736 32.58 39.36 -42.66
C ASP A 736 31.11 39.76 -42.87
N VAL A 737 30.43 40.22 -41.81
CA VAL A 737 29.21 41.04 -41.98
C VAL A 737 29.15 42.14 -40.92
N SER A 738 30.06 43.12 -41.01
CA SER A 738 29.81 44.45 -40.45
C SER A 738 30.25 45.53 -41.46
N SER A 739 29.35 45.86 -42.37
CA SER A 739 29.38 47.15 -43.05
C SER A 739 27.94 47.66 -43.19
N THR A 740 27.48 48.36 -42.16
CA THR A 740 26.40 49.34 -42.28
C THR A 740 26.85 50.49 -43.18
N PRO A 741 25.97 51.03 -44.05
CA PRO A 741 26.03 52.45 -44.37
C PRO A 741 24.99 53.22 -43.53
N SER A 742 25.46 54.33 -42.98
CA SER A 742 24.70 55.40 -42.35
C SER A 742 23.89 56.22 -43.35
N LEU A 743 22.72 56.73 -42.98
CA LEU A 743 22.17 57.95 -43.58
C LEU A 743 21.39 58.80 -42.55
N GLU A 744 21.44 60.10 -42.78
CA GLU A 744 21.21 61.24 -41.89
C GLU A 744 19.73 61.56 -41.53
N THR A 745 19.55 62.33 -40.45
CA THR A 745 18.32 62.96 -39.90
C THR A 745 17.82 64.14 -40.77
N PRO A 746 16.55 64.65 -40.66
CA PRO A 746 16.25 65.73 -39.67
C PRO A 746 14.77 65.96 -39.18
N GLN A 747 14.66 66.53 -37.96
CA GLN A 747 13.84 67.66 -37.44
C GLN A 747 12.26 67.75 -37.43
N VAL A 748 11.71 67.84 -36.19
CA VAL A 748 10.78 68.83 -35.51
C VAL A 748 9.35 69.17 -36.04
N THR A 749 8.28 69.03 -35.21
CA THR A 749 7.51 70.08 -34.44
C THR A 749 6.01 69.77 -34.14
N ILE A 750 5.67 69.99 -32.86
CA ILE A 750 4.44 70.05 -32.02
C ILE A 750 3.07 70.46 -32.65
N LEU A 751 1.96 69.87 -32.15
CA LEU A 751 0.72 70.58 -31.69
C LEU A 751 -0.25 69.72 -30.84
N ASP A 752 -0.68 70.28 -29.70
CA ASP A 752 -1.61 69.78 -28.67
C ASP A 752 -3.12 69.90 -29.03
N LYS A 753 -4.00 69.06 -28.43
CA LYS A 753 -5.13 69.49 -27.54
C LYS A 753 -6.06 68.36 -26.98
N LYS A 754 -6.12 68.34 -25.63
CA LYS A 754 -7.26 68.27 -24.67
C LYS A 754 -8.61 67.54 -24.93
N GLN A 755 -8.98 66.71 -23.93
CA GLN A 755 -10.22 66.61 -23.11
C GLN A 755 -11.60 67.06 -23.68
N HIS A 756 -12.68 66.28 -23.48
CA HIS A 756 -13.63 66.41 -22.34
C HIS A 756 -14.87 65.44 -22.43
N ASN A 757 -15.65 65.45 -21.34
CA ASN A 757 -16.62 64.49 -20.77
C ASN A 757 -18.04 64.33 -21.38
N SER A 758 -18.73 63.26 -20.89
CA SER A 758 -20.15 63.15 -20.41
C SER A 758 -21.30 63.36 -21.41
N SER A 759 -22.54 62.85 -21.26
CA SER A 759 -23.28 61.81 -20.54
C SER A 759 -24.76 61.91 -21.04
N VAL A 760 -25.68 61.05 -20.57
CA VAL A 760 -27.16 61.24 -20.49
C VAL A 760 -28.05 60.71 -21.65
N TYR A 761 -28.56 59.50 -21.38
CA TYR A 761 -29.97 59.05 -21.26
C TYR A 761 -30.98 58.89 -22.44
N ASN A 762 -31.52 57.66 -22.47
CA ASN A 762 -32.95 57.25 -22.41
C ASN A 762 -33.88 57.35 -23.62
N HIS A 763 -34.22 56.16 -24.14
CA HIS A 763 -35.40 55.35 -23.76
C HIS A 763 -36.24 54.84 -24.95
N LEU A 764 -36.43 53.52 -24.87
CA LEU A 764 -37.61 52.71 -25.22
C LEU A 764 -38.20 52.85 -26.62
N ALA A 765 -38.12 51.81 -27.45
CA ALA A 765 -38.89 50.56 -27.32
C ALA A 765 -40.40 50.77 -27.54
N ILE A 766 -40.83 50.54 -28.77
CA ILE A 766 -42.12 49.95 -29.11
C ILE A 766 -41.88 49.15 -30.38
N ILE A 767 -41.60 47.84 -30.31
CA ILE A 767 -42.17 46.74 -31.15
C ILE A 767 -41.70 45.42 -30.50
N LEU A 768 -42.43 44.98 -29.47
CA LEU A 768 -42.34 43.62 -28.93
C LEU A 768 -43.75 43.23 -28.48
N SER A 769 -44.53 42.62 -29.37
CA SER A 769 -45.73 41.83 -29.05
C SER A 769 -46.10 41.15 -30.36
N VAL A 770 -45.88 39.84 -30.57
CA VAL A 770 -46.75 38.80 -30.02
C VAL A 770 -46.01 37.45 -29.82
N THR A 771 -44.74 37.29 -30.22
CA THR A 771 -44.00 36.00 -30.12
C THR A 771 -43.19 35.82 -28.83
N GLY A 772 -43.33 36.72 -27.85
CA GLY A 772 -42.56 36.70 -26.60
C GLY A 772 -43.14 35.81 -25.49
N GLY A 773 -44.44 35.52 -25.49
CA GLY A 773 -45.11 34.87 -24.35
C GLY A 773 -44.69 33.43 -24.08
N ALA A 774 -44.55 32.62 -25.14
CA ALA A 774 -44.12 31.23 -25.00
C ALA A 774 -42.62 31.10 -24.68
N LEU A 775 -41.80 32.01 -25.24
CA LEU A 775 -40.36 32.10 -24.95
C LEU A 775 -40.10 32.60 -23.54
N LEU A 776 -40.89 33.56 -23.01
CA LEU A 776 -40.72 34.04 -21.65
C LEU A 776 -41.14 32.97 -20.63
N ALA A 777 -42.19 32.19 -20.90
CA ALA A 777 -42.60 31.09 -20.01
C ALA A 777 -41.55 29.97 -19.96
N LEU A 778 -40.99 29.57 -21.12
CA LEU A 778 -39.89 28.60 -21.17
C LEU A 778 -38.58 29.14 -20.58
N LEU A 779 -38.31 30.43 -20.73
CA LEU A 779 -37.17 31.09 -20.09
C LEU A 779 -37.38 31.17 -18.57
N CYS A 780 -38.57 31.50 -18.09
CA CYS A 780 -38.88 31.54 -16.67
C CYS A 780 -38.86 30.14 -16.04
N ILE A 781 -39.32 29.09 -16.74
CA ILE A 781 -39.24 27.71 -16.26
C ILE A 781 -37.78 27.21 -16.28
N SER A 782 -37.01 27.48 -17.35
CA SER A 782 -35.60 27.10 -17.41
C SER A 782 -34.74 27.87 -16.41
N VAL A 783 -35.04 29.16 -16.16
CA VAL A 783 -34.41 29.99 -15.14
C VAL A 783 -34.83 29.53 -13.74
N ALA A 784 -36.10 29.14 -13.52
CA ALA A 784 -36.55 28.59 -12.24
C ALA A 784 -35.94 27.20 -11.96
N ILE A 785 -35.82 26.33 -12.97
CA ILE A 785 -35.11 25.05 -12.86
C ILE A 785 -33.62 25.30 -12.66
N PHE A 786 -33.03 26.26 -13.38
CA PHE A 786 -31.64 26.65 -13.21
C PHE A 786 -31.39 27.20 -11.80
N PHE A 787 -32.26 28.05 -11.25
CA PHE A 787 -32.15 28.54 -9.87
C PHE A 787 -32.50 27.46 -8.85
N TYR A 788 -33.38 26.50 -9.14
CA TYR A 788 -33.68 25.37 -8.25
C TYR A 788 -32.50 24.38 -8.20
N VAL A 789 -31.91 24.04 -9.35
CA VAL A 789 -30.72 23.19 -9.47
C VAL A 789 -29.47 23.93 -8.98
N ARG A 790 -29.33 25.22 -9.27
CA ARG A 790 -28.24 26.06 -8.76
C ARG A 790 -28.41 26.30 -7.27
N ASN A 791 -29.60 26.50 -6.71
CA ASN A 791 -29.77 26.60 -5.25
C ASN A 791 -29.58 25.24 -4.55
N LYS A 792 -29.82 24.11 -5.22
CA LYS A 792 -29.52 22.77 -4.66
C LYS A 792 -28.05 22.34 -4.81
N LYS A 793 -27.30 22.86 -5.79
CA LYS A 793 -25.82 22.71 -5.89
C LYS A 793 -25.03 23.83 -5.18
N SER A 794 -25.58 25.03 -5.05
CA SER A 794 -24.96 26.18 -4.38
C SER A 794 -25.27 26.21 -2.88
N ALA A 795 -26.32 25.53 -2.39
CA ALA A 795 -26.49 25.24 -0.96
C ALA A 795 -25.44 24.24 -0.40
N HIS A 796 -24.69 23.53 -1.28
CA HIS A 796 -23.57 22.68 -0.85
C HIS A 796 -22.18 23.32 -1.04
N GLU A 797 -22.06 24.41 -1.81
CA GLU A 797 -20.78 25.07 -2.13
C GLU A 797 -20.67 26.52 -1.58
N VAL A 798 -21.78 27.20 -1.30
CA VAL A 798 -21.83 28.54 -0.65
C VAL A 798 -21.84 28.44 0.88
N SER A 799 -22.22 27.30 1.46
CA SER A 799 -22.02 27.04 2.90
C SER A 799 -20.53 26.83 3.23
N TYR A 800 -19.70 26.32 2.30
CA TYR A 800 -18.27 26.12 2.56
C TYR A 800 -17.45 27.42 2.42
N THR A 801 -17.78 28.28 1.45
CA THR A 801 -17.05 29.53 1.20
C THR A 801 -17.51 30.70 2.08
N GLN A 802 -18.78 30.80 2.48
CA GLN A 802 -19.20 31.79 3.48
C GLN A 802 -18.69 31.46 4.88
N ASN A 803 -18.59 30.18 5.26
CA ASN A 803 -18.03 29.79 6.56
C ASN A 803 -16.52 30.05 6.65
N ILE A 804 -15.75 29.83 5.56
CA ILE A 804 -14.31 30.17 5.54
C ILE A 804 -14.09 31.68 5.48
N ALA A 805 -14.88 32.44 4.71
CA ALA A 805 -14.77 33.89 4.65
C ALA A 805 -15.29 34.60 5.93
N ALA A 806 -16.12 33.94 6.74
CA ALA A 806 -16.53 34.39 8.06
C ALA A 806 -15.48 34.05 9.13
N ASP A 807 -14.85 32.87 9.08
CA ASP A 807 -13.79 32.49 10.02
C ASP A 807 -12.45 33.20 9.74
N ILE A 808 -12.13 33.53 8.48
CA ILE A 808 -10.90 34.26 8.12
C ILE A 808 -11.04 35.78 8.33
N ARG A 809 -12.26 36.33 8.36
CA ARG A 809 -12.51 37.74 8.69
C ARG A 809 -12.25 38.09 10.16
N ASN A 810 -12.02 37.10 11.02
CA ASN A 810 -11.56 37.33 12.40
C ASN A 810 -10.05 37.61 12.51
N TRP A 811 -9.29 37.53 11.40
CA TRP A 811 -7.84 37.79 11.38
C TRP A 811 -7.54 38.98 10.45
N ASN A 812 -7.59 40.19 10.99
CA ASN A 812 -7.44 41.48 10.28
C ASN A 812 -6.10 41.71 9.52
N SER A 813 -5.31 40.68 9.20
CA SER A 813 -3.93 40.84 8.69
C SER A 813 -3.60 40.02 7.43
N ALA A 814 -4.46 39.10 6.97
CA ALA A 814 -4.13 38.21 5.84
C ALA A 814 -4.84 38.64 4.54
N LYS A 815 -4.09 39.18 3.57
CA LYS A 815 -4.58 39.47 2.22
C LYS A 815 -4.54 38.20 1.37
N VAL A 816 -5.68 37.83 0.80
CA VAL A 816 -5.81 36.66 -0.09
C VAL A 816 -5.44 37.06 -1.52
N PHE A 817 -4.53 36.31 -2.13
CA PHE A 817 -4.11 36.50 -3.53
C PHE A 817 -4.55 35.31 -4.37
N SER A 818 -5.04 35.57 -5.58
CA SER A 818 -5.36 34.49 -6.51
C SER A 818 -4.09 33.87 -7.11
N HIS A 819 -4.14 32.58 -7.48
CA HIS A 819 -3.00 31.91 -8.13
C HIS A 819 -2.54 32.64 -9.41
N LYS A 820 -3.47 33.25 -10.17
CA LYS A 820 -3.15 34.06 -11.36
C LYS A 820 -2.36 35.32 -11.03
N GLU A 821 -2.67 35.99 -9.91
CA GLU A 821 -1.94 37.18 -9.46
C GLU A 821 -0.53 36.82 -8.98
N ILE A 822 -0.38 35.74 -8.23
CA ILE A 822 0.93 35.27 -7.76
C ILE A 822 1.81 34.81 -8.90
N LYS A 823 1.25 34.08 -9.87
CA LYS A 823 1.97 33.64 -11.07
C LYS A 823 2.43 34.82 -11.92
N ALA A 824 1.65 35.89 -12.02
CA ALA A 824 2.07 37.12 -12.67
C ALA A 824 3.15 37.87 -11.86
N ALA A 825 3.01 37.94 -10.53
CA ALA A 825 3.95 38.63 -9.65
C ALA A 825 5.33 37.96 -9.60
N THR A 826 5.41 36.63 -9.69
CA THR A 826 6.67 35.88 -9.70
C THR A 826 7.25 35.65 -11.09
N ASN A 827 6.67 36.30 -12.12
CA ASN A 827 7.04 36.11 -13.52
C ASN A 827 7.07 34.62 -13.93
N ASN A 828 6.00 33.89 -13.60
CA ASN A 828 5.87 32.44 -13.72
C ASN A 828 6.85 31.63 -12.85
N PHE A 829 7.11 32.07 -11.62
CA PHE A 829 8.02 31.39 -10.67
C PHE A 829 9.45 31.21 -11.22
N LYS A 830 9.96 32.23 -11.92
CA LYS A 830 11.24 32.14 -12.64
C LYS A 830 12.46 32.16 -11.72
N GLU A 831 12.46 33.00 -10.69
CA GLU A 831 13.63 33.26 -9.84
C GLU A 831 13.47 32.59 -8.47
N VAL A 832 14.26 31.55 -8.21
CA VAL A 832 14.28 30.82 -6.94
C VAL A 832 15.29 31.46 -6.00
N ILE A 833 14.84 31.89 -4.83
CA ILE A 833 15.68 32.52 -3.80
C ILE A 833 16.00 31.58 -2.63
N GLY A 834 15.39 30.39 -2.58
CA GLY A 834 15.73 29.37 -1.61
C GLY A 834 15.00 28.05 -1.84
N ARG A 835 15.63 26.93 -1.51
CA ARG A 835 15.06 25.58 -1.54
C ARG A 835 15.19 24.93 -0.16
N GLY A 836 14.10 24.38 0.38
CA GLY A 836 14.11 23.69 1.68
C GLY A 836 13.22 22.44 1.67
N SER A 837 13.22 21.66 2.75
CA SER A 837 12.49 20.37 2.84
C SER A 837 10.97 20.47 2.64
N PHE A 838 10.41 21.68 2.72
CA PHE A 838 8.98 21.94 2.61
C PHE A 838 8.56 22.64 1.32
N GLY A 839 9.50 22.96 0.41
CA GLY A 839 9.19 23.66 -0.84
C GLY A 839 10.27 24.61 -1.35
N SER A 840 10.01 25.21 -2.51
CA SER A 840 10.83 26.26 -3.12
C SER A 840 10.26 27.64 -2.83
N VAL A 841 11.12 28.63 -2.63
CA VAL A 841 10.77 30.04 -2.43
C VAL A 841 11.19 30.86 -3.64
N TYR A 842 10.26 31.63 -4.19
CA TYR A 842 10.44 32.42 -5.40
C TYR A 842 10.40 33.91 -5.09
N PHE A 843 11.21 34.69 -5.80
CA PHE A 843 11.11 36.14 -5.78
C PHE A 843 9.90 36.61 -6.61
N GLY A 844 9.20 37.63 -6.14
CA GLY A 844 8.09 38.24 -6.86
C GLY A 844 7.92 39.72 -6.58
N LYS A 845 7.28 40.43 -7.51
CA LYS A 845 6.90 41.84 -7.41
C LYS A 845 5.41 41.97 -7.64
N LEU A 846 4.70 42.41 -6.60
CA LEU A 846 3.25 42.64 -6.67
C LEU A 846 2.93 43.88 -7.52
N ARG A 847 1.67 44.01 -7.95
CA ARG A 847 1.20 45.13 -8.80
C ARG A 847 1.36 46.51 -8.16
N ASP A 848 1.41 46.56 -6.83
CA ASP A 848 1.67 47.76 -6.03
C ASP A 848 3.16 48.09 -5.89
N GLY A 849 4.05 47.34 -6.56
CA GLY A 849 5.49 47.54 -6.55
C GLY A 849 6.22 46.88 -5.38
N LYS A 850 5.51 46.25 -4.44
CA LYS A 850 6.09 45.61 -3.25
C LYS A 850 6.82 44.32 -3.62
N LEU A 851 8.05 44.17 -3.12
CA LEU A 851 8.86 42.96 -3.29
C LEU A 851 8.44 41.89 -2.27
N VAL A 852 8.23 40.67 -2.76
CA VAL A 852 7.71 39.55 -1.99
C VAL A 852 8.48 38.26 -2.23
N ALA A 853 8.49 37.40 -1.22
CA ALA A 853 8.98 36.04 -1.28
C ALA A 853 7.79 35.07 -1.25
N VAL A 854 7.64 34.25 -2.29
CA VAL A 854 6.51 33.33 -2.48
C VAL A 854 6.97 31.89 -2.26
N LYS A 855 6.52 31.27 -1.17
CA LYS A 855 6.85 29.87 -0.82
C LYS A 855 5.78 28.92 -1.35
N VAL A 856 6.20 27.99 -2.20
CA VAL A 856 5.34 26.96 -2.83
C VAL A 856 5.76 25.60 -2.28
N ARG A 857 4.80 24.83 -1.72
CA ARG A 857 5.09 23.51 -1.13
C ARG A 857 5.23 22.41 -2.19
N PHE A 858 6.06 21.41 -1.92
CA PHE A 858 6.07 20.15 -2.68
C PHE A 858 4.78 19.37 -2.38
N ASP A 859 4.06 18.91 -3.41
CA ASP A 859 2.87 18.08 -3.22
C ASP A 859 3.23 16.58 -3.14
N LYS A 860 2.50 15.88 -2.26
CA LYS A 860 2.38 14.43 -1.96
C LYS A 860 3.57 13.51 -2.27
N SER A 861 4.38 13.23 -1.24
CA SER A 861 4.51 11.89 -0.61
C SER A 861 5.85 11.71 0.10
N GLN A 862 5.98 12.13 1.37
CA GLN A 862 6.80 11.42 2.38
C GLN A 862 6.27 11.73 3.79
N LEU A 863 5.90 10.66 4.52
CA LEU A 863 5.51 10.57 5.92
C LEU A 863 4.25 11.32 6.40
N GLY A 864 3.12 10.60 6.38
CA GLY A 864 1.96 10.84 7.25
C GLY A 864 0.81 11.57 6.58
N ALA A 865 0.03 10.87 5.76
CA ALA A 865 -1.23 11.36 5.23
C ALA A 865 -2.40 10.74 6.01
N ASP A 866 -2.86 11.48 7.01
CA ASP A 866 -4.28 11.60 7.37
C ASP A 866 -4.42 12.91 8.16
N SER A 867 -4.44 14.04 7.43
CA SER A 867 -5.24 15.24 7.73
C SER A 867 -4.80 16.45 6.88
N PHE A 868 -5.80 17.05 6.22
CA PHE A 868 -5.80 18.35 5.51
C PHE A 868 -5.23 18.39 4.08
N VAL A 869 -6.15 18.13 3.14
CA VAL A 869 -6.12 18.61 1.75
C VAL A 869 -6.25 20.15 1.77
N ASN A 870 -5.26 20.87 1.22
CA ASN A 870 -5.42 22.07 0.40
C ASN A 870 -4.05 22.62 -0.03
N GLU A 871 -3.88 22.84 -1.33
CA GLU A 871 -2.74 23.56 -1.93
C GLU A 871 -2.70 25.01 -1.40
N GLN A 872 -1.86 25.31 -0.41
CA GLN A 872 -1.68 26.66 0.13
C GLN A 872 -0.30 27.23 -0.27
N ILE A 873 -0.31 28.38 -0.96
CA ILE A 873 0.86 29.18 -1.31
C ILE A 873 0.98 30.33 -0.30
N LEU A 874 2.17 30.53 0.26
CA LEU A 874 2.43 31.56 1.27
C LEU A 874 3.25 32.71 0.66
N VAL A 875 2.86 33.95 0.95
CA VAL A 875 3.49 35.16 0.43
C VAL A 875 4.00 36.01 1.59
N TYR A 876 5.30 36.28 1.60
CA TYR A 876 5.99 37.07 2.63
C TYR A 876 6.63 38.32 2.01
N GLU A 877 7.03 39.27 2.84
CA GLU A 877 7.93 40.33 2.40
C GLU A 877 9.30 39.74 2.01
N TYR A 878 9.95 40.33 1.01
CA TYR A 878 11.31 39.94 0.64
C TYR A 878 12.34 40.64 1.54
N LEU A 879 13.25 39.86 2.14
CA LEU A 879 14.31 40.35 3.04
C LEU A 879 15.68 40.22 2.35
N PRO A 880 16.24 41.31 1.79
CA PRO A 880 17.44 41.27 0.95
C PRO A 880 18.75 41.03 1.71
N GLY A 881 18.73 41.12 3.05
CA GLY A 881 19.89 40.84 3.89
C GLY A 881 20.20 39.34 4.02
N GLY A 882 19.37 38.45 3.49
CA GLY A 882 19.61 37.00 3.52
C GLY A 882 19.46 36.41 4.92
N SER A 883 19.95 35.19 5.13
CA SER A 883 19.90 34.53 6.43
C SER A 883 21.11 34.87 7.29
N LEU A 884 20.95 34.84 8.62
CA LEU A 884 22.06 35.04 9.55
C LEU A 884 23.16 33.98 9.34
N ALA A 885 22.80 32.76 8.91
CA ALA A 885 23.76 31.72 8.56
C ALA A 885 24.72 32.16 7.44
N ASP A 886 24.24 32.90 6.45
CA ASP A 886 25.06 33.39 5.33
C ASP A 886 26.15 34.35 5.82
N HIS A 887 25.86 35.16 6.83
CA HIS A 887 26.81 36.11 7.43
C HIS A 887 27.76 35.46 8.44
N LEU A 888 27.35 34.37 9.09
CA LEU A 888 28.18 33.64 10.06
C LEU A 888 29.13 32.63 9.41
N TYR A 889 28.67 31.90 8.39
CA TYR A 889 29.41 30.79 7.77
C TYR A 889 29.88 31.09 6.35
N GLY A 890 29.42 32.18 5.73
CA GLY A 890 30.01 32.77 4.51
C GLY A 890 29.81 31.96 3.23
N MET A 891 28.85 31.04 3.19
CA MET A 891 28.85 29.96 2.19
C MET A 891 28.26 30.32 0.82
N LEU A 892 27.68 31.52 0.61
CA LEU A 892 26.91 31.83 -0.61
C LEU A 892 26.99 33.27 -1.15
N MET A 893 27.88 34.15 -0.65
CA MET A 893 27.94 35.53 -1.13
C MET A 893 29.22 35.85 -1.89
N SER A 894 29.06 36.49 -3.06
CA SER A 894 30.16 37.13 -3.79
C SER A 894 30.89 38.13 -2.87
N LYS A 895 32.20 38.25 -3.04
CA LYS A 895 33.12 38.99 -2.15
C LYS A 895 32.75 40.47 -1.89
N SER A 896 31.74 41.05 -2.55
CA SER A 896 31.41 42.48 -2.47
C SER A 896 30.38 42.89 -1.39
N ARG A 897 29.75 41.97 -0.65
CA ARG A 897 28.71 42.31 0.35
C ARG A 897 28.88 41.68 1.74
N LYS A 898 30.11 41.31 2.14
CA LYS A 898 30.36 40.73 3.47
C LYS A 898 30.34 41.84 4.54
N VAL A 899 29.17 42.10 5.10
CA VAL A 899 29.04 43.05 6.21
C VAL A 899 29.54 42.38 7.49
N SER A 900 30.65 42.87 8.03
CA SER A 900 31.18 42.41 9.33
C SER A 900 30.14 42.61 10.45
N LEU A 901 29.76 41.51 11.11
CA LEU A 901 28.87 41.51 12.27
C LEU A 901 29.67 41.86 13.54
N SER A 902 29.70 43.15 13.88
CA SER A 902 30.26 43.64 15.15
C SER A 902 29.48 43.07 16.35
N TRP A 903 30.10 43.05 17.54
CA TRP A 903 29.45 42.59 18.77
C TRP A 903 28.12 43.29 19.04
N VAL A 904 28.07 44.61 18.81
CA VAL A 904 26.85 45.41 18.96
C VAL A 904 25.75 44.92 17.99
N ARG A 905 26.10 44.62 16.74
CA ARG A 905 25.15 44.09 15.74
C ARG A 905 24.68 42.69 16.08
N ARG A 906 25.56 41.81 16.57
CA ARG A 906 25.20 40.46 17.01
C ARG A 906 24.24 40.49 18.20
N LEU A 907 24.50 41.37 19.17
CA LEU A 907 23.62 41.57 20.32
C LEU A 907 22.24 42.07 19.85
N LYS A 908 22.23 43.04 18.92
CA LYS A 908 20.98 43.54 18.34
C LYS A 908 20.18 42.43 17.64
N ILE A 909 20.83 41.61 16.80
CA ILE A 909 20.20 40.46 16.13
C ILE A 909 19.61 39.46 17.14
N ALA A 910 20.34 39.16 18.21
CA ALA A 910 19.86 38.27 19.27
C ALA A 910 18.64 38.85 20.00
N VAL A 911 18.67 40.15 20.29
CA VAL A 911 17.55 40.87 20.91
C VAL A 911 16.33 40.90 20.00
N ASP A 912 16.51 41.17 18.71
CA ASP A 912 15.42 41.22 17.74
C ASP A 912 14.78 39.83 17.54
N ALA A 913 15.59 38.77 17.49
CA ALA A 913 15.10 37.39 17.46
C ALA A 913 14.33 37.01 18.75
N ALA A 914 14.85 37.42 19.91
CA ALA A 914 14.19 37.19 21.20
C ALA A 914 12.86 37.94 21.29
N LYS A 915 12.79 39.20 20.83
CA LYS A 915 11.55 39.98 20.74
C LYS A 915 10.55 39.33 19.80
N GLY A 916 11.00 38.81 18.65
CA GLY A 916 10.15 38.06 17.73
C GLY A 916 9.54 36.80 18.38
N LEU A 917 10.35 36.04 19.13
CA LEU A 917 9.86 34.89 19.88
C LEU A 917 8.95 35.27 21.05
N ASP A 918 9.24 36.36 21.75
CA ASP A 918 8.39 36.88 22.82
C ASP A 918 7.02 37.32 22.29
N TYR A 919 7.00 38.01 21.15
CA TYR A 919 5.76 38.34 20.46
C TYR A 919 4.98 37.07 20.10
N LEU A 920 5.62 36.04 19.56
CA LEU A 920 4.93 34.77 19.25
C LEU A 920 4.40 34.08 20.52
N HIS A 921 5.17 34.05 21.60
CA HIS A 921 4.78 33.36 22.83
C HIS A 921 3.73 34.11 23.66
N ASN A 922 3.80 35.44 23.69
CA ASN A 922 3.04 36.27 24.63
C ASN A 922 2.17 37.33 23.95
N GLY A 923 2.58 37.85 22.78
CA GLY A 923 1.90 38.92 22.06
C GLY A 923 0.93 38.47 20.95
N SER A 924 1.04 37.23 20.46
CA SER A 924 0.15 36.68 19.44
C SER A 924 -0.98 35.88 20.06
N GLU A 925 -2.22 36.08 19.58
CA GLU A 925 -3.38 35.31 20.00
C GLU A 925 -3.99 34.58 18.79
N PRO A 926 -4.03 33.23 18.82
CA PRO A 926 -3.50 32.35 19.87
C PRO A 926 -1.96 32.24 19.83
N ARG A 927 -1.34 31.93 20.98
CA ARG A 927 0.11 31.87 21.18
C ARG A 927 0.80 30.89 20.23
N ILE A 928 1.99 31.21 19.74
CA ILE A 928 2.71 30.37 18.76
C ILE A 928 4.10 30.01 19.29
N ILE A 929 4.46 28.73 19.28
CA ILE A 929 5.81 28.24 19.59
C ILE A 929 6.51 27.85 18.29
N HIS A 930 7.67 28.46 17.99
CA HIS A 930 8.36 28.29 16.70
C HIS A 930 8.92 26.88 16.46
N ARG A 931 9.54 26.28 17.49
CA ARG A 931 10.17 24.94 17.53
C ARG A 931 11.36 24.65 16.59
N ASP A 932 11.72 25.54 15.66
CA ASP A 932 12.92 25.38 14.81
C ASP A 932 13.67 26.71 14.68
N VAL A 933 14.19 27.22 15.81
CA VAL A 933 14.96 28.47 15.83
C VAL A 933 16.44 28.15 15.61
N LYS A 934 16.99 28.63 14.50
CA LYS A 934 18.39 28.44 14.07
C LYS A 934 18.81 29.61 13.17
N CYS A 935 20.11 29.81 12.99
CA CYS A 935 20.65 30.91 12.19
C CYS A 935 20.17 30.95 10.73
N SER A 936 19.78 29.83 10.12
CA SER A 936 19.19 29.81 8.77
C SER A 936 17.71 30.26 8.73
N ASN A 937 17.04 30.27 9.89
CA ASN A 937 15.64 30.70 10.04
C ASN A 937 15.53 32.12 10.65
N ILE A 938 16.65 32.84 10.74
CA ILE A 938 16.70 34.25 11.11
C ILE A 938 17.10 35.04 9.87
N LEU A 939 16.18 35.79 9.29
CA LEU A 939 16.42 36.62 8.10
C LEU A 939 16.71 38.06 8.50
N LEU A 940 17.49 38.74 7.68
CA LEU A 940 17.92 40.11 7.92
C LEU A 940 17.32 41.05 6.87
N ASP A 941 16.80 42.20 7.32
CA ASP A 941 16.38 43.29 6.42
C ASP A 941 17.59 44.14 5.95
N VAL A 942 17.32 45.22 5.20
CA VAL A 942 18.37 46.11 4.68
C VAL A 942 19.14 46.82 5.80
N GLU A 943 18.53 47.06 6.95
CA GLU A 943 19.16 47.65 8.13
C GLU A 943 19.79 46.63 9.09
N MET A 944 19.84 45.35 8.72
CA MET A 944 20.37 44.23 9.52
C MET A 944 19.58 43.96 10.82
N ASN A 945 18.30 44.31 10.87
CA ASN A 945 17.41 43.84 11.93
C ASN A 945 16.96 42.41 11.67
N ALA A 946 16.80 41.63 12.73
CA ALA A 946 16.49 40.21 12.62
C ALA A 946 14.99 39.92 12.64
N LYS A 947 14.52 39.10 11.70
CA LYS A 947 13.14 38.58 11.66
C LYS A 947 13.14 37.05 11.70
N VAL A 948 12.32 36.49 12.59
CA VAL A 948 12.14 35.03 12.72
C VAL A 948 11.26 34.52 11.59
N CYS A 949 11.72 33.49 10.88
CA CYS A 949 11.02 32.92 9.72
C CYS A 949 10.94 31.38 9.79
N ASP A 950 10.16 30.81 8.86
CA ASP A 950 9.88 29.38 8.69
C ASP A 950 9.11 28.70 9.84
N PHE A 951 7.81 28.95 9.83
CA PHE A 951 6.85 28.39 10.77
C PHE A 951 6.39 26.96 10.43
N GLY A 952 7.08 26.27 9.50
CA GLY A 952 6.69 24.92 9.05
C GLY A 952 6.65 23.87 10.18
N LEU A 953 7.43 24.08 11.24
CA LEU A 953 7.40 23.29 12.47
C LEU A 953 6.76 24.05 13.63
N SER A 954 6.13 25.20 13.44
CA SER A 954 5.51 25.95 14.54
C SER A 954 4.27 25.26 15.08
N LYS A 955 3.90 25.57 16.33
CA LYS A 955 2.70 25.04 16.98
C LYS A 955 1.91 26.19 17.57
N GLN A 956 0.65 26.29 17.17
CA GLN A 956 -0.33 27.15 17.79
C GLN A 956 -0.78 26.54 19.13
N VAL A 957 -0.87 27.37 20.16
CA VAL A 957 -1.19 27.02 21.53
C VAL A 957 -2.42 27.83 21.92
N THR A 958 -3.58 27.19 21.88
CA THR A 958 -4.83 27.77 22.37
C THR A 958 -4.79 27.91 23.89
N GLN A 959 -5.66 28.73 24.51
CA GLN A 959 -5.70 28.87 25.98
C GLN A 959 -5.87 27.53 26.72
N ALA A 960 -6.49 26.53 26.09
CA ALA A 960 -6.60 25.16 26.64
C ALA A 960 -5.27 24.37 26.62
N ASP A 961 -4.31 24.76 25.76
CA ASP A 961 -3.03 24.10 25.52
C ASP A 961 -1.83 24.76 26.20
N ALA A 962 -2.03 25.87 26.94
CA ALA A 962 -0.99 26.69 27.57
C ALA A 962 -0.07 25.95 28.57
N SER A 963 -0.32 24.66 28.81
CA SER A 963 0.43 23.84 29.75
C SER A 963 0.87 22.48 29.16
N HIS A 964 0.92 22.39 27.82
CA HIS A 964 1.43 21.25 27.06
C HIS A 964 2.98 21.19 27.10
N VAL A 965 3.56 20.06 27.52
CA VAL A 965 5.01 19.80 27.48
C VAL A 965 5.30 18.86 26.32
N THR A 966 6.08 19.30 25.33
CA THR A 966 6.49 18.47 24.19
C THR A 966 7.79 17.74 24.57
N THR A 967 7.76 16.41 24.65
CA THR A 967 8.94 15.57 25.02
C THR A 967 9.69 15.01 23.81
N VAL A 968 9.13 15.19 22.62
CA VAL A 968 9.75 14.83 21.34
C VAL A 968 10.57 16.03 20.87
N VAL A 969 11.88 15.85 20.72
CA VAL A 969 12.75 16.83 20.07
C VAL A 969 12.22 17.02 18.64
N LYS A 970 11.77 18.24 18.34
CA LYS A 970 11.29 18.67 17.03
C LYS A 970 12.17 19.83 16.61
N GLY A 971 12.77 19.71 15.43
CA GLY A 971 13.76 20.63 14.89
C GLY A 971 14.57 19.92 13.80
N THR A 972 15.36 20.68 13.05
CA THR A 972 16.22 20.13 11.99
C THR A 972 17.41 19.36 12.58
N ALA A 973 17.69 18.15 12.10
CA ALA A 973 18.81 17.34 12.58
C ALA A 973 20.16 18.03 12.27
N GLY A 974 21.06 18.09 13.26
CA GLY A 974 22.39 18.70 13.13
C GLY A 974 22.60 19.99 13.92
N TYR A 975 21.54 20.60 14.46
CA TYR A 975 21.65 21.72 15.39
C TYR A 975 21.25 21.27 16.80
N LEU A 976 22.24 21.00 17.65
CA LEU A 976 22.05 20.80 19.08
C LEU A 976 22.47 22.10 19.76
N ASP A 977 21.58 22.66 20.59
CA ASP A 977 21.92 23.77 21.48
C ASP A 977 23.19 23.38 22.29
N PRO A 978 24.24 24.21 22.37
CA PRO A 978 25.33 23.93 23.30
C PRO A 978 24.76 23.91 24.73
N GLU A 979 24.89 22.77 25.42
CA GLU A 979 24.42 22.58 26.81
C GLU A 979 25.06 23.54 27.82
#